data_AF-A0A7Z9GXJ7-F1
#
_entry.id   AF-A0A7Z9GXJ7-F1
#
_cell.length_a   1.000
_cell.length_b   1.000
_cell.length_c   1.000
_cell.angle_alpha   90.00
_cell.angle_beta   90.00
_cell.angle_gamma   90.00
#
_symmetry.space_group_name_H-M   'P 1'
#
loop_
_entity.id
_entity.type
_entity.pdbx_description
1 polymer ?
#
loop_
_entity_poly.entity_id
_entity_poly.type
_entity_poly.pdbx_seq_one_letter_code
_entity_poly.pdbx_strand_id
1 'polypeptide(L)'
;MRNLAAILSIGFLLTCSSLAQAQTSEVPEGFTAVFNGKDLSGWHAIPHFDHRKLTAMPEAERNAKLAEWMKEARVHWTVDNGELVNDGQGPYLTTDEDYGDIELLLEYRTVAKADSGIYLRGTPQVQIWDYTKAGGKWNRGADRGSGGLFNNTPGDTGRLPLVLADRPFEEWNQYRIVQIGETTSVWLNGQLVVDRQAMHNYWDRAKPLFAQGPIQLQTHGGEIRWRNIFIRKLDSAAANQMLANQDSQFTPVFNGKNLDGWIGDVESYEVKEGAIRCKQGQGGNLLVKDQLEDFVVRLEFQLPPAGNNGLAIRFSGKGRPHVDGMCELQVIDSEHPKYAQLKDSQYHGSAYGLVPAHRGYLRPTGQWNYQQVTVRGSTIQVDLNGTRILDADLANVTKSKDGKLHEAIKLRKGYFGFAGHNDPVAFRNIRIKRLPTQDAAELTSQWPQFRGTGSRGTSKWNTKLPTDIGPDKKAVWKTPLPPGHSSPVIFGNRIFLAAEDDGQLLTMGMDRSTGKIIWKQEAKYDKLESIHSIGSHVQTTPATDGKHVVSLFGSTGMFCYDLDGKLLWEKPMGPFNNSFGAGSSPLIADGCVILCQDHDTGSFLESIDVTTGKTNWKIDRSEFPRNYGSPVIWKVNGNKQIVVAATLRVVGYDFRSGEELWTVRDAARVVCMTPVVGEDNHLYVASWSRGGDIDERISVDPFKTVLAKVDANNNGTIERDELEKGGPVQRRYEQVDRDKTNTLTEKEWEYYRGVFDSARNGVLKIRPGGTGDITKSHVAWEFRRFLPFCSSPLVYNGYVFTVKDGGIVTCLDAATGKALQTKRISGTGNYYSSAVAGDGKIYFFDQRGKMTIISSWVEWKELAKADFKEEIFATPAIADGRIYIRTAGHLYCFD
;
A
#
# COMPACT_ATOMS: atom_id res chain seq x y z
N MET A 1 -47.84 -27.01 -46.89
CA MET A 1 -46.84 -27.43 -47.90
C MET A 1 -45.51 -27.66 -47.20
N ARG A 2 -45.06 -28.94 -47.17
CA ARG A 2 -43.68 -29.51 -47.11
C ARG A 2 -42.66 -28.87 -46.13
N ASN A 3 -41.92 -29.56 -45.25
CA ASN A 3 -41.50 -30.97 -45.04
C ASN A 3 -40.95 -31.07 -43.58
N LEU A 4 -41.33 -32.07 -42.73
CA LEU A 4 -40.65 -33.37 -42.43
C LEU A 4 -39.25 -33.23 -41.78
N ALA A 5 -38.81 -33.98 -40.75
CA ALA A 5 -39.33 -35.12 -39.99
C ALA A 5 -38.46 -35.35 -38.73
N ALA A 6 -39.02 -36.05 -37.74
CA ALA A 6 -38.31 -36.67 -36.63
C ALA A 6 -37.68 -38.02 -37.05
N ILE A 7 -36.52 -38.39 -36.48
CA ILE A 7 -36.00 -39.77 -36.51
C ILE A 7 -35.38 -40.16 -35.16
N LEU A 8 -35.87 -41.31 -34.68
CA LEU A 8 -35.38 -42.26 -33.68
C LEU A 8 -33.85 -42.30 -33.43
N SER A 9 -33.47 -42.63 -32.20
CA SER A 9 -32.19 -43.30 -31.93
C SER A 9 -32.37 -44.38 -30.86
N ILE A 10 -32.09 -45.60 -31.28
CA ILE A 10 -32.19 -46.87 -30.56
C ILE A 10 -31.00 -47.01 -29.60
N GLY A 11 -31.28 -47.51 -28.40
CA GLY A 11 -30.26 -47.83 -27.40
C GLY A 11 -29.41 -49.03 -27.78
N PHE A 12 -28.11 -48.91 -27.54
CA PHE A 12 -27.19 -50.05 -27.47
C PHE A 12 -26.49 -49.98 -26.10
N LEU A 13 -26.75 -51.00 -25.28
CA LEU A 13 -25.94 -51.32 -24.10
C LEU A 13 -24.57 -51.82 -24.61
N LEU A 14 -23.52 -51.10 -24.27
CA LEU A 14 -22.14 -51.58 -24.32
C LEU A 14 -21.52 -51.32 -22.95
N THR A 15 -21.41 -52.40 -22.18
CA THR A 15 -20.57 -52.50 -21.00
C THR A 15 -19.11 -52.29 -21.41
N CYS A 16 -18.56 -51.10 -21.15
CA CYS A 16 -17.12 -50.88 -21.16
C CYS A 16 -16.66 -50.63 -19.73
N SER A 17 -16.16 -51.68 -19.10
CA SER A 17 -15.28 -51.59 -17.95
C SER A 17 -13.99 -50.90 -18.40
N SER A 18 -13.93 -49.57 -18.35
CA SER A 18 -12.66 -48.86 -18.49
C SER A 18 -11.92 -48.96 -17.16
N LEU A 19 -10.98 -49.90 -17.06
CA LEU A 19 -9.83 -49.75 -16.17
C LEU A 19 -9.11 -48.48 -16.63
N ALA A 20 -9.40 -47.37 -15.96
CA ALA A 20 -8.68 -46.11 -16.15
C ALA A 20 -7.27 -46.33 -15.59
N GLN A 21 -6.35 -46.70 -16.47
CA GLN A 21 -4.94 -46.76 -16.14
C GLN A 21 -4.48 -45.32 -15.89
N ALA A 22 -4.08 -45.01 -14.65
CA ALA A 22 -3.51 -43.72 -14.31
C ALA A 22 -2.27 -43.49 -15.16
N GLN A 23 -2.40 -42.59 -16.14
CA GLN A 23 -1.30 -42.14 -16.97
C GLN A 23 -0.38 -41.32 -16.07
N THR A 24 0.84 -41.79 -15.79
CA THR A 24 1.87 -40.97 -15.14
C THR A 24 2.01 -39.68 -15.93
N SER A 25 1.70 -38.53 -15.34
CA SER A 25 1.85 -37.26 -16.02
C SER A 25 3.31 -37.09 -16.43
N GLU A 26 3.55 -36.62 -17.65
CA GLU A 26 4.90 -36.33 -18.13
C GLU A 26 5.60 -35.35 -17.17
N VAL A 27 6.87 -35.63 -16.83
CA VAL A 27 7.63 -34.77 -15.92
C VAL A 27 7.77 -33.39 -16.56
N PRO A 28 7.33 -32.30 -15.89
CA PRO A 28 7.41 -30.96 -16.46
C PRO A 28 8.85 -30.57 -16.81
N GLU A 29 9.00 -29.72 -17.83
CA GLU A 29 10.31 -29.26 -18.28
C GLU A 29 11.12 -28.61 -17.13
N GLY A 30 12.35 -29.08 -16.94
CA GLY A 30 13.25 -28.61 -15.88
C GLY A 30 12.96 -29.18 -14.48
N PHE A 31 12.03 -30.13 -14.35
CA PHE A 31 11.77 -30.85 -13.11
C PHE A 31 12.33 -32.28 -13.18
N THR A 32 12.51 -32.88 -12.00
CA THR A 32 12.85 -34.29 -11.82
C THR A 32 11.81 -34.96 -10.93
N ALA A 33 11.42 -36.20 -11.25
CA ALA A 33 10.52 -36.99 -10.42
C ALA A 33 11.25 -37.49 -9.17
N VAL A 34 10.68 -37.19 -8.01
CA VAL A 34 11.14 -37.67 -6.69
C VAL A 34 10.59 -39.07 -6.42
N PHE A 35 9.35 -39.33 -6.86
CA PHE A 35 8.73 -40.65 -6.78
C PHE A 35 8.77 -41.33 -8.15
N ASN A 36 9.25 -42.57 -8.18
CA ASN A 36 9.44 -43.35 -9.41
C ASN A 36 8.16 -44.03 -9.93
N GLY A 37 7.05 -43.95 -9.19
CA GLY A 37 5.76 -44.55 -9.56
C GLY A 37 5.67 -46.07 -9.35
N LYS A 38 6.70 -46.72 -8.80
CA LYS A 38 6.81 -48.19 -8.71
C LYS A 38 7.05 -48.71 -7.31
N ASP A 39 7.97 -48.09 -6.57
CA ASP A 39 8.39 -48.55 -5.24
C ASP A 39 8.95 -47.39 -4.42
N LEU A 40 9.37 -47.68 -3.19
CA LEU A 40 9.90 -46.69 -2.25
C LEU A 40 11.40 -46.40 -2.45
N SER A 41 12.00 -46.73 -3.60
CA SER A 41 13.39 -46.38 -3.87
C SER A 41 13.56 -44.85 -3.92
N GLY A 42 14.61 -44.33 -3.30
CA GLY A 42 14.81 -42.88 -3.10
C GLY A 42 14.12 -42.34 -1.85
N TRP A 43 13.51 -43.22 -1.04
CA TRP A 43 12.84 -42.87 0.21
C TRP A 43 13.31 -43.76 1.36
N HIS A 44 13.46 -43.15 2.53
CA HIS A 44 13.53 -43.81 3.82
C HIS A 44 12.40 -43.29 4.72
N ALA A 45 12.35 -43.75 5.97
CA ALA A 45 11.30 -43.39 6.90
C ALA A 45 11.87 -42.71 8.15
N ILE A 46 11.26 -41.59 8.54
CA ILE A 46 11.54 -40.90 9.80
C ILE A 46 10.19 -40.50 10.41
N PRO A 47 9.91 -40.81 11.70
CA PRO A 47 8.73 -40.29 12.38
C PRO A 47 8.89 -38.78 12.66
N HIS A 48 8.02 -38.19 13.48
CA HIS A 48 8.26 -36.82 13.95
C HIS A 48 9.52 -36.75 14.84
N PHE A 49 10.67 -36.53 14.22
CA PHE A 49 11.97 -36.59 14.86
C PHE A 49 12.88 -35.46 14.37
N ASP A 50 13.62 -34.86 15.29
CA ASP A 50 14.59 -33.81 14.99
C ASP A 50 15.77 -34.40 14.21
N HIS A 51 15.82 -34.12 12.90
CA HIS A 51 16.85 -34.68 12.02
C HIS A 51 18.28 -34.32 12.46
N ARG A 52 18.49 -33.23 13.22
CA ARG A 52 19.82 -32.88 13.75
C ARG A 52 20.32 -33.93 14.72
N LYS A 53 19.42 -34.50 15.52
CA LYS A 53 19.77 -35.61 16.44
C LYS A 53 20.14 -36.85 15.65
N LEU A 54 19.50 -37.08 14.50
CA LEU A 54 19.82 -38.20 13.62
C LEU A 54 21.19 -38.01 12.95
N THR A 55 21.49 -36.81 12.45
CA THR A 55 22.80 -36.48 11.85
C THR A 55 23.94 -36.58 12.87
N ALA A 56 23.69 -36.22 14.14
CA ALA A 56 24.68 -36.29 15.21
C ALA A 56 24.98 -37.72 15.71
N MET A 57 24.15 -38.71 15.38
CA MET A 57 24.36 -40.10 15.78
C MET A 57 25.54 -40.74 15.03
N PRO A 58 26.27 -41.68 15.67
CA PRO A 58 27.20 -42.56 14.98
C PRO A 58 26.51 -43.27 13.81
N GLU A 59 27.23 -43.45 12.70
CA GLU A 59 26.66 -43.98 11.45
C GLU A 59 25.95 -45.33 11.63
N ALA A 60 26.53 -46.25 12.40
CA ALA A 60 25.94 -47.57 12.64
C ALA A 60 24.59 -47.47 13.40
N GLU A 61 24.49 -46.59 14.39
CA GLU A 61 23.25 -46.38 15.16
C GLU A 61 22.19 -45.71 14.29
N ARG A 62 22.58 -44.68 13.52
CA ARG A 62 21.70 -44.01 12.56
C ARG A 62 21.12 -44.99 11.54
N ASN A 63 21.97 -45.83 10.95
CA ASN A 63 21.55 -46.81 9.95
C ASN A 63 20.61 -47.86 10.55
N ALA A 64 20.85 -48.29 11.79
CA ALA A 64 19.95 -49.22 12.49
C ALA A 64 18.56 -48.60 12.73
N LYS A 65 18.50 -47.34 13.19
CA LYS A 65 17.23 -46.61 13.36
C LYS A 65 16.46 -46.42 12.06
N LEU A 66 17.15 -46.02 10.99
CA LEU A 66 16.54 -45.86 9.68
C LEU A 66 15.97 -47.19 9.16
N ALA A 67 16.67 -48.30 9.38
CA ALA A 67 16.18 -49.64 9.00
C ALA A 67 14.95 -50.06 9.83
N GLU A 68 14.93 -49.76 11.12
CA GLU A 68 13.78 -49.99 12.01
C GLU A 68 12.55 -49.22 11.54
N TRP A 69 12.67 -47.90 11.33
CA TRP A 69 11.57 -47.08 10.86
C TRP A 69 11.11 -47.47 9.46
N MET A 70 12.02 -47.87 8.57
CA MET A 70 11.64 -48.32 7.23
C MET A 70 10.88 -49.65 7.27
N LYS A 71 11.19 -50.53 8.22
CA LYS A 71 10.43 -51.76 8.44
C LYS A 71 9.00 -51.46 8.87
N GLU A 72 8.80 -50.49 9.77
CA GLU A 72 7.47 -50.01 10.17
C GLU A 72 6.75 -49.30 9.02
N ALA A 73 7.43 -48.44 8.27
CA ALA A 73 6.86 -47.74 7.12
C ALA A 73 6.27 -48.71 6.09
N ARG A 74 6.95 -49.83 5.80
CA ARG A 74 6.47 -50.83 4.83
C ARG A 74 5.17 -51.53 5.23
N VAL A 75 4.72 -51.39 6.48
CA VAL A 75 3.41 -51.87 6.93
C VAL A 75 2.29 -50.92 6.50
N HIS A 76 2.58 -49.61 6.47
CA HIS A 76 1.59 -48.55 6.30
C HIS A 76 1.66 -47.85 4.93
N TRP A 77 2.82 -47.89 4.28
CA TRP A 77 3.06 -47.30 2.96
C TRP A 77 3.06 -48.35 1.87
N THR A 78 2.24 -48.12 0.84
CA THR A 78 2.16 -48.96 -0.35
C THR A 78 2.22 -48.10 -1.62
N VAL A 79 2.50 -48.75 -2.75
CA VAL A 79 2.36 -48.15 -4.07
C VAL A 79 1.17 -48.79 -4.76
N ASP A 80 0.18 -47.99 -5.11
CA ASP A 80 -1.04 -48.42 -5.79
C ASP A 80 -1.25 -47.55 -7.02
N ASN A 81 -1.24 -48.16 -8.22
CA ASN A 81 -1.43 -47.47 -9.51
C ASN A 81 -0.56 -46.22 -9.72
N GLY A 82 0.72 -46.25 -9.28
CA GLY A 82 1.62 -45.12 -9.41
C GLY A 82 1.38 -43.99 -8.40
N GLU A 83 0.68 -44.29 -7.31
CA GLU A 83 0.42 -43.38 -6.18
C GLU A 83 1.08 -43.94 -4.92
N LEU A 84 1.71 -43.08 -4.13
CA LEU A 84 2.09 -43.42 -2.76
C LEU A 84 0.84 -43.35 -1.89
N VAL A 85 0.53 -44.43 -1.18
CA VAL A 85 -0.65 -44.52 -0.30
C VAL A 85 -0.19 -44.80 1.13
N ASN A 86 -0.71 -44.02 2.08
CA ASN A 86 -0.57 -44.29 3.50
C ASN A 86 -1.94 -44.36 4.18
N ASP A 87 -2.10 -45.26 5.14
CA ASP A 87 -3.35 -45.54 5.87
C ASP A 87 -3.64 -44.59 7.05
N GLY A 88 -2.82 -43.56 7.25
CA GLY A 88 -2.90 -42.62 8.38
C GLY A 88 -1.98 -42.94 9.55
N GLN A 89 -1.11 -43.96 9.43
CA GLN A 89 -0.26 -44.46 10.50
C GLN A 89 1.21 -44.66 10.06
N GLY A 90 2.06 -44.91 11.05
CA GLY A 90 3.49 -45.16 10.87
C GLY A 90 4.34 -43.90 10.64
N PRO A 91 5.64 -44.09 10.38
CA PRO A 91 6.58 -43.01 10.14
C PRO A 91 6.38 -42.35 8.77
N TYR A 92 6.94 -41.15 8.61
CA TYR A 92 6.79 -40.34 7.39
C TYR A 92 7.78 -40.80 6.32
N LEU A 93 7.35 -40.83 5.06
CA LEU A 93 8.29 -41.02 3.96
C LEU A 93 9.14 -39.76 3.80
N THR A 94 10.45 -39.96 3.84
CA THR A 94 11.49 -38.93 3.78
C THR A 94 12.38 -39.20 2.57
N THR A 95 12.67 -38.17 1.78
CA THR A 95 13.58 -38.30 0.63
C THR A 95 14.99 -38.66 1.08
N ASP A 96 15.66 -39.57 0.36
CA ASP A 96 17.08 -39.86 0.59
C ASP A 96 17.99 -38.67 0.28
N GLU A 97 17.52 -37.80 -0.61
CA GLU A 97 18.21 -36.58 -1.01
C GLU A 97 17.79 -35.37 -0.16
N ASP A 98 18.76 -34.52 0.16
CA ASP A 98 18.56 -33.20 0.74
C ASP A 98 18.39 -32.13 -0.33
N TYR A 99 17.51 -31.18 -0.07
CA TYR A 99 17.17 -30.09 -0.97
C TYR A 99 17.42 -28.72 -0.33
N GLY A 100 18.03 -27.81 -1.10
CA GLY A 100 18.23 -26.40 -0.75
C GLY A 100 17.12 -25.52 -1.32
N ASP A 101 17.49 -24.62 -2.24
CA ASP A 101 16.53 -23.76 -2.95
C ASP A 101 15.78 -24.58 -4.01
N ILE A 102 14.45 -24.65 -3.92
CA ILE A 102 13.63 -25.52 -4.78
C ILE A 102 12.31 -24.88 -5.21
N GLU A 103 11.79 -25.42 -6.30
CA GLU A 103 10.38 -25.42 -6.63
C GLU A 103 9.86 -26.86 -6.64
N LEU A 104 8.85 -27.12 -5.82
CA LEU A 104 8.23 -28.42 -5.60
C LEU A 104 6.80 -28.39 -6.15
N LEU A 105 6.49 -29.32 -7.03
CA LEU A 105 5.14 -29.62 -7.48
C LEU A 105 4.75 -30.98 -6.90
N LEU A 106 3.54 -31.10 -6.36
CA LEU A 106 3.01 -32.39 -5.95
C LEU A 106 1.49 -32.36 -5.96
N GLU A 107 0.90 -33.54 -6.08
CA GLU A 107 -0.53 -33.72 -5.91
C GLU A 107 -0.80 -34.62 -4.70
N TYR A 108 -1.86 -34.29 -3.97
CA TYR A 108 -2.35 -35.12 -2.87
C TYR A 108 -3.87 -35.33 -2.94
N ARG A 109 -4.33 -36.46 -2.43
CA ARG A 109 -5.75 -36.76 -2.20
C ARG A 109 -5.89 -37.32 -0.80
N THR A 110 -6.91 -36.89 -0.06
CA THR A 110 -7.13 -37.36 1.31
C THR A 110 -8.60 -37.44 1.66
N VAL A 111 -8.88 -38.08 2.79
CA VAL A 111 -10.21 -38.37 3.34
C VAL A 111 -10.57 -37.37 4.44
N ALA A 112 -11.85 -37.29 4.79
CA ALA A 112 -12.28 -36.47 5.94
C ALA A 112 -11.59 -36.92 7.24
N LYS A 113 -11.34 -35.98 8.15
CA LYS A 113 -10.63 -36.13 9.43
C LYS A 113 -9.14 -36.48 9.36
N ALA A 114 -8.59 -36.67 8.17
CA ALA A 114 -7.16 -36.84 8.00
C ALA A 114 -6.40 -35.55 8.38
N ASP A 115 -5.14 -35.73 8.79
CA ASP A 115 -4.18 -34.68 9.10
C ASP A 115 -2.84 -35.03 8.48
N SER A 116 -2.25 -34.10 7.75
CA SER A 116 -1.01 -34.34 7.04
C SER A 116 -0.29 -33.02 6.79
N GLY A 117 0.83 -33.07 6.07
CA GLY A 117 1.60 -31.91 5.72
C GLY A 117 2.88 -32.32 4.99
N ILE A 118 3.57 -31.30 4.50
CA ILE A 118 4.85 -31.45 3.84
C ILE A 118 5.89 -30.79 4.74
N TYR A 119 6.87 -31.58 5.15
CA TYR A 119 8.05 -31.07 5.83
C TYR A 119 9.00 -30.60 4.73
N LEU A 120 9.49 -29.37 4.88
CA LEU A 120 10.52 -28.81 4.02
C LEU A 120 11.80 -28.77 4.84
N ARG A 121 12.90 -29.28 4.29
CA ARG A 121 14.19 -29.39 4.99
C ARG A 121 14.08 -30.06 6.36
N GLY A 122 13.33 -31.17 6.42
CA GLY A 122 13.06 -31.93 7.65
C GLY A 122 12.29 -31.16 8.73
N THR A 123 11.66 -30.03 8.39
CA THR A 123 10.96 -29.15 9.34
C THR A 123 9.46 -29.12 9.03
N PRO A 124 8.58 -29.38 10.02
CA PRO A 124 7.13 -29.46 9.79
C PRO A 124 6.53 -28.11 9.45
N GLN A 125 6.00 -27.89 8.24
CA GLN A 125 5.50 -26.57 7.91
C GLN A 125 4.23 -26.49 7.06
N VAL A 126 4.21 -27.05 5.84
CA VAL A 126 3.10 -26.83 4.92
C VAL A 126 1.98 -27.78 5.27
N GLN A 127 0.92 -27.24 5.87
CA GLN A 127 -0.13 -28.03 6.50
C GLN A 127 -1.17 -28.55 5.51
N ILE A 128 -1.70 -29.75 5.73
CA ILE A 128 -2.90 -30.30 5.09
C ILE A 128 -3.92 -30.64 6.16
N TRP A 129 -5.16 -30.18 6.02
CA TRP A 129 -6.20 -30.34 7.04
C TRP A 129 -7.55 -30.75 6.48
N ASP A 130 -8.34 -31.40 7.33
CA ASP A 130 -9.79 -31.32 7.24
C ASP A 130 -10.25 -29.90 7.59
N TYR A 131 -10.59 -29.12 6.56
CA TYR A 131 -11.05 -27.74 6.69
C TYR A 131 -12.48 -27.62 7.22
N THR A 132 -13.20 -28.73 7.35
CA THR A 132 -14.59 -28.73 7.80
C THR A 132 -14.70 -28.71 9.32
N LYS A 133 -15.85 -28.29 9.83
CA LYS A 133 -16.12 -28.27 11.27
C LYS A 133 -16.03 -29.67 11.89
N ALA A 134 -16.35 -30.72 11.11
CA ALA A 134 -16.29 -32.11 11.55
C ALA A 134 -14.85 -32.59 11.79
N GLY A 135 -13.86 -31.95 11.16
CA GLY A 135 -12.43 -32.20 11.39
C GLY A 135 -11.90 -31.71 12.74
N GLY A 136 -12.66 -30.87 13.46
CA GLY A 136 -12.40 -30.54 14.87
C GLY A 136 -11.22 -29.61 15.15
N LYS A 137 -10.66 -28.93 14.13
CA LYS A 137 -9.44 -28.08 14.25
C LYS A 137 -9.64 -26.61 13.93
N TRP A 138 -10.88 -26.13 13.89
CA TRP A 138 -11.19 -24.71 13.61
C TRP A 138 -10.60 -23.75 14.65
N ASN A 139 -10.46 -24.18 15.91
CA ASN A 139 -9.76 -23.40 16.94
C ASN A 139 -8.26 -23.19 16.63
N ARG A 140 -7.69 -23.95 15.70
CA ARG A 140 -6.32 -23.81 15.19
C ARG A 140 -6.28 -23.09 13.83
N GLY A 141 -7.43 -22.70 13.28
CA GLY A 141 -7.56 -22.01 12.00
C GLY A 141 -7.81 -22.93 10.80
N ALA A 142 -8.21 -24.19 11.02
CA ALA A 142 -8.46 -25.13 9.91
C ALA A 142 -9.63 -24.74 9.01
N ASP A 143 -10.55 -23.91 9.49
CA ASP A 143 -11.62 -23.30 8.70
C ASP A 143 -11.09 -22.46 7.52
N ARG A 144 -9.81 -22.11 7.52
CA ARG A 144 -9.16 -21.36 6.45
C ARG A 144 -8.56 -22.23 5.35
N GLY A 145 -8.57 -23.56 5.51
CA GLY A 145 -8.01 -24.49 4.55
C GLY A 145 -6.55 -24.89 4.81
N SER A 146 -5.95 -25.53 3.81
CA SER A 146 -4.59 -26.06 3.81
C SER A 146 -3.55 -25.11 3.19
N GLY A 147 -2.27 -25.44 3.33
CA GLY A 147 -1.15 -24.78 2.68
C GLY A 147 -0.45 -23.71 3.51
N GLY A 148 -0.99 -23.35 4.67
CA GLY A 148 -0.36 -22.43 5.61
C GLY A 148 0.92 -23.01 6.23
N LEU A 149 1.84 -22.13 6.62
CA LEU A 149 3.05 -22.47 7.35
C LEU A 149 2.74 -22.64 8.86
N PHE A 150 1.91 -23.62 9.22
CA PHE A 150 1.18 -23.66 10.49
C PHE A 150 2.05 -23.55 11.76
N ASN A 151 3.27 -24.06 11.70
CA ASN A 151 4.22 -24.02 12.80
C ASN A 151 5.01 -22.73 12.91
N ASN A 152 4.73 -21.69 12.11
CA ASN A 152 5.24 -20.36 12.39
C ASN A 152 4.66 -19.79 13.68
N THR A 153 5.25 -18.70 14.17
CA THR A 153 4.84 -18.09 15.44
C THR A 153 3.38 -17.64 15.32
N PRO A 154 2.53 -17.87 16.35
CA PRO A 154 1.18 -17.35 16.34
C PRO A 154 1.14 -15.83 16.08
N GLY A 155 0.39 -15.44 15.05
CA GLY A 155 0.29 -14.03 14.61
C GLY A 155 1.01 -13.76 13.28
N ASP A 156 1.94 -14.62 12.87
CA ASP A 156 2.64 -14.45 11.60
C ASP A 156 1.71 -14.62 10.40
N THR A 157 1.88 -13.74 9.41
CA THR A 157 1.02 -13.64 8.21
C THR A 157 1.05 -14.88 7.32
N GLY A 158 2.11 -15.70 7.38
CA GLY A 158 2.21 -16.96 6.64
C GLY A 158 1.72 -18.19 7.37
N ARG A 159 1.38 -18.06 8.66
CA ARG A 159 1.02 -19.21 9.49
C ARG A 159 -0.26 -19.90 9.00
N LEU A 160 -1.26 -19.10 8.65
CA LEU A 160 -2.54 -19.55 8.12
C LEU A 160 -2.62 -19.20 6.63
N PRO A 161 -3.31 -20.01 5.80
CA PRO A 161 -3.45 -19.69 4.38
C PRO A 161 -4.23 -18.39 4.15
N LEU A 162 -3.88 -17.68 3.08
CA LEU A 162 -4.53 -16.43 2.67
C LEU A 162 -5.98 -16.65 2.22
N VAL A 163 -6.27 -17.81 1.62
CA VAL A 163 -7.57 -18.20 1.08
C VAL A 163 -7.78 -19.69 1.29
N LEU A 164 -9.04 -20.10 1.48
CA LEU A 164 -9.42 -21.51 1.42
C LEU A 164 -9.42 -21.95 -0.05
N ALA A 165 -8.45 -22.78 -0.41
CA ALA A 165 -8.24 -23.24 -1.78
C ALA A 165 -8.39 -24.76 -1.95
N ASP A 166 -8.67 -25.49 -0.87
CA ASP A 166 -8.89 -26.94 -0.85
C ASP A 166 -10.03 -27.35 -1.77
N ARG A 167 -9.83 -28.47 -2.48
CA ARG A 167 -10.90 -29.21 -3.14
C ARG A 167 -11.59 -30.14 -2.13
N PRO A 168 -12.83 -30.58 -2.42
CA PRO A 168 -13.52 -31.59 -1.62
C PRO A 168 -12.66 -32.83 -1.36
N PHE A 169 -12.92 -33.54 -0.24
CA PHE A 169 -12.28 -34.83 0.03
C PHE A 169 -12.51 -35.81 -1.11
N GLU A 170 -11.58 -36.75 -1.30
CA GLU A 170 -11.50 -37.66 -2.45
C GLU A 170 -11.13 -37.01 -3.79
N GLU A 171 -11.02 -35.68 -3.87
CA GLU A 171 -10.46 -35.01 -5.05
C GLU A 171 -8.96 -34.74 -4.91
N TRP A 172 -8.27 -34.74 -6.06
CA TRP A 172 -6.86 -34.41 -6.13
C TRP A 172 -6.66 -32.90 -5.97
N ASN A 173 -5.84 -32.53 -5.00
CA ASN A 173 -5.34 -31.19 -4.77
C ASN A 173 -3.92 -31.07 -5.34
N GLN A 174 -3.56 -29.88 -5.83
CA GLN A 174 -2.23 -29.62 -6.39
C GLN A 174 -1.51 -28.53 -5.59
N TYR A 175 -0.30 -28.83 -5.13
CA TYR A 175 0.62 -27.86 -4.59
C TYR A 175 1.66 -27.42 -5.61
N ARG A 176 1.98 -26.13 -5.58
CA ARG A 176 3.24 -25.58 -6.04
C ARG A 176 3.87 -24.84 -4.87
N ILE A 177 5.08 -25.22 -4.47
CA ILE A 177 5.81 -24.63 -3.34
C ILE A 177 7.14 -24.13 -3.87
N VAL A 178 7.47 -22.87 -3.59
CA VAL A 178 8.79 -22.31 -3.89
C VAL A 178 9.44 -21.95 -2.57
N GLN A 179 10.61 -22.51 -2.29
CA GLN A 179 11.40 -22.21 -1.10
C GLN A 179 12.82 -21.79 -1.49
N ILE A 180 13.19 -20.56 -1.13
CA ILE A 180 14.52 -20.00 -1.35
C ILE A 180 15.04 -19.45 -0.02
N GLY A 181 16.13 -20.01 0.50
CA GLY A 181 16.48 -19.81 1.91
C GLY A 181 15.32 -20.24 2.80
N GLU A 182 14.88 -19.37 3.72
CA GLU A 182 13.67 -19.61 4.51
C GLU A 182 12.42 -18.96 3.87
N THR A 183 12.58 -18.14 2.83
CA THR A 183 11.47 -17.48 2.15
C THR A 183 10.65 -18.50 1.36
N THR A 184 9.41 -18.71 1.78
CA THR A 184 8.53 -19.75 1.25
C THR A 184 7.25 -19.16 0.68
N SER A 185 6.88 -19.59 -0.53
CA SER A 185 5.60 -19.28 -1.17
C SER A 185 4.87 -20.57 -1.52
N VAL A 186 3.56 -20.60 -1.30
CA VAL A 186 2.73 -21.78 -1.50
C VAL A 186 1.51 -21.40 -2.33
N TRP A 187 1.27 -22.17 -3.39
CA TRP A 187 0.03 -22.16 -4.15
C TRP A 187 -0.66 -23.50 -3.98
N LEU A 188 -1.96 -23.46 -3.70
CA LEU A 188 -2.84 -24.62 -3.64
C LEU A 188 -3.92 -24.45 -4.71
N ASN A 189 -4.04 -25.43 -5.60
CA ASN A 189 -4.99 -25.43 -6.72
C ASN A 189 -4.95 -24.14 -7.56
N GLY A 190 -3.74 -23.63 -7.81
CA GLY A 190 -3.49 -22.41 -8.58
C GLY A 190 -3.69 -21.10 -7.79
N GLN A 191 -4.19 -21.14 -6.56
CA GLN A 191 -4.39 -19.96 -5.72
C GLN A 191 -3.22 -19.76 -4.76
N LEU A 192 -2.72 -18.53 -4.64
CA LEU A 192 -1.66 -18.19 -3.70
C LEU A 192 -2.19 -18.24 -2.26
N VAL A 193 -1.65 -19.14 -1.45
CA VAL A 193 -2.06 -19.32 -0.04
C VAL A 193 -1.00 -18.89 0.96
N VAL A 194 0.28 -18.81 0.56
CA VAL A 194 1.35 -18.18 1.33
C VAL A 194 2.22 -17.36 0.39
N ASP A 195 2.39 -16.07 0.66
CA ASP A 195 3.18 -15.15 -0.17
C ASP A 195 4.51 -14.78 0.49
N ARG A 196 5.59 -15.45 0.08
CA ARG A 196 6.98 -15.09 0.43
C ARG A 196 7.23 -14.85 1.92
N GLN A 197 6.75 -15.77 2.74
CA GLN A 197 6.87 -15.68 4.20
C GLN A 197 8.09 -16.46 4.68
N ALA A 198 8.77 -15.97 5.71
CA ALA A 198 9.85 -16.72 6.35
C ALA A 198 9.27 -17.99 6.99
N MET A 199 9.86 -19.14 6.68
CA MET A 199 9.56 -20.41 7.34
C MET A 199 10.48 -20.56 8.55
N HIS A 200 9.89 -20.59 9.74
CA HIS A 200 10.65 -20.61 10.98
C HIS A 200 11.22 -22.00 11.25
N ASN A 201 12.39 -22.05 11.89
CA ASN A 201 12.97 -23.29 12.36
C ASN A 201 12.16 -23.84 13.56
N TYR A 202 11.32 -24.85 13.29
CA TYR A 202 10.51 -25.49 14.33
C TYR A 202 11.35 -26.08 15.47
N TRP A 203 12.52 -26.64 15.12
CA TRP A 203 13.37 -27.38 16.04
C TRP A 203 14.24 -26.47 16.94
N ASP A 204 14.49 -25.23 16.52
CA ASP A 204 15.22 -24.22 17.29
C ASP A 204 14.89 -22.81 16.80
N ARG A 205 13.94 -22.16 17.49
CA ARG A 205 13.43 -20.83 17.13
C ARG A 205 14.46 -19.72 17.22
N ALA A 206 15.58 -19.95 17.90
CA ALA A 206 16.66 -18.98 18.00
C ALA A 206 17.63 -19.03 16.81
N LYS A 207 17.43 -19.97 15.88
CA LYS A 207 18.28 -20.13 14.70
C LYS A 207 17.47 -20.02 13.41
N PRO A 208 18.10 -19.61 12.29
CA PRO A 208 17.44 -19.63 11.00
C PRO A 208 17.13 -21.07 10.55
N LEU A 209 16.29 -21.20 9.53
CA LEU A 209 16.02 -22.50 8.92
C LEU A 209 17.31 -23.08 8.30
N PHE A 210 17.46 -24.40 8.33
CA PHE A 210 18.61 -25.07 7.71
C PHE A 210 18.74 -24.71 6.22
N ALA A 211 19.97 -24.60 5.74
CA ALA A 211 20.23 -24.30 4.33
C ALA A 211 19.76 -25.41 3.37
N GLN A 212 19.79 -26.67 3.83
CA GLN A 212 19.30 -27.84 3.11
C GLN A 212 18.72 -28.88 4.07
N GLY A 213 17.89 -29.78 3.55
CA GLY A 213 17.39 -30.95 4.26
C GLY A 213 16.38 -31.71 3.41
N PRO A 214 15.81 -32.82 3.91
CA PRO A 214 14.94 -33.66 3.08
C PRO A 214 13.52 -33.10 3.00
N ILE A 215 12.72 -33.62 2.08
CA ILE A 215 11.27 -33.44 2.07
C ILE A 215 10.63 -34.65 2.76
N GLN A 216 9.63 -34.40 3.61
CA GLN A 216 8.87 -35.49 4.26
C GLN A 216 7.38 -35.35 3.99
N LEU A 217 6.75 -36.48 3.69
CA LEU A 217 5.31 -36.61 3.53
C LEU A 217 4.72 -37.12 4.85
N GLN A 218 4.13 -36.21 5.62
CA GLN A 218 3.52 -36.54 6.90
C GLN A 218 2.24 -37.36 6.70
N THR A 219 1.91 -38.19 7.69
CA THR A 219 0.62 -38.87 7.76
C THR A 219 0.10 -38.91 9.18
N HIS A 220 -1.21 -38.73 9.36
CA HIS A 220 -1.89 -38.87 10.65
C HIS A 220 -3.43 -39.00 10.48
N GLY A 221 -4.01 -40.07 11.03
CA GLY A 221 -5.45 -40.16 11.33
C GLY A 221 -6.39 -40.54 10.19
N GLY A 222 -5.92 -40.63 8.95
CA GLY A 222 -6.72 -41.11 7.81
C GLY A 222 -5.89 -41.30 6.55
N GLU A 223 -6.45 -41.95 5.53
CA GLU A 223 -5.75 -42.24 4.29
C GLU A 223 -5.31 -40.94 3.58
N ILE A 224 -4.07 -40.93 3.11
CA ILE A 224 -3.56 -39.91 2.19
C ILE A 224 -2.79 -40.55 1.05
N ARG A 225 -2.98 -39.98 -0.14
CA ARG A 225 -2.31 -40.38 -1.37
C ARG A 225 -1.53 -39.25 -1.96
N TRP A 226 -0.42 -39.59 -2.61
CA TRP A 226 0.49 -38.65 -3.26
C TRP A 226 0.88 -39.15 -4.64
N ARG A 227 1.00 -38.22 -5.58
CA ARG A 227 1.55 -38.49 -6.92
C ARG A 227 2.16 -37.23 -7.51
N ASN A 228 2.79 -37.37 -8.67
CA ASN A 228 3.34 -36.25 -9.44
C ASN A 228 4.27 -35.36 -8.61
N ILE A 229 5.11 -35.99 -7.77
CA ILE A 229 6.06 -35.31 -6.89
C ILE A 229 7.29 -34.96 -7.71
N PHE A 230 7.36 -33.69 -8.11
CA PHE A 230 8.39 -33.17 -9.00
C PHE A 230 9.16 -32.03 -8.33
N ILE A 231 10.48 -32.06 -8.44
CA ILE A 231 11.35 -31.00 -7.92
C ILE A 231 12.16 -30.38 -9.04
N ARG A 232 12.23 -29.05 -9.02
CA ARG A 232 13.22 -28.27 -9.73
C ARG A 232 14.15 -27.62 -8.72
N LYS A 233 15.43 -28.00 -8.75
CA LYS A 233 16.48 -27.31 -7.98
C LYS A 233 16.74 -25.95 -8.61
N LEU A 234 16.71 -24.90 -7.82
CA LEU A 234 16.92 -23.54 -8.30
C LEU A 234 18.41 -23.22 -8.23
N ASP A 235 19.00 -22.83 -9.36
CA ASP A 235 20.35 -22.29 -9.36
C ASP A 235 20.38 -20.87 -8.73
N SER A 236 21.60 -20.38 -8.51
CA SER A 236 21.79 -19.06 -7.90
C SER A 236 21.13 -17.91 -8.68
N ALA A 237 21.06 -18.00 -10.02
CA ALA A 237 20.50 -16.94 -10.85
C ALA A 237 18.98 -16.92 -10.76
N ALA A 238 18.33 -18.08 -10.89
CA ALA A 238 16.89 -18.22 -10.74
C ALA A 238 16.43 -17.82 -9.33
N ALA A 239 17.13 -18.27 -8.30
CA ALA A 239 16.85 -17.92 -6.91
C ALA A 239 16.99 -16.41 -6.67
N ASN A 240 18.05 -15.77 -7.17
CA ASN A 240 18.24 -14.31 -7.02
C ASN A 240 17.15 -13.52 -7.75
N GLN A 241 16.77 -13.95 -8.95
CA GLN A 241 15.70 -13.31 -9.71
C GLN A 241 14.37 -13.37 -8.95
N MET A 242 14.04 -14.53 -8.38
CA MET A 242 12.84 -14.71 -7.57
C MET A 242 12.90 -13.88 -6.29
N LEU A 243 14.04 -13.83 -5.59
CA LEU A 243 14.22 -13.02 -4.38
C LEU A 243 14.12 -11.52 -4.65
N ALA A 244 14.67 -11.03 -5.76
CA ALA A 244 14.69 -9.60 -6.07
C ALA A 244 13.31 -8.94 -6.05
N ASN A 245 12.28 -9.65 -6.55
CA ASN A 245 10.89 -9.17 -6.74
C ASN A 245 10.78 -7.88 -7.57
N GLN A 246 9.59 -7.57 -8.10
CA GLN A 246 9.30 -6.27 -8.72
C GLN A 246 8.67 -5.32 -7.69
N ASP A 247 9.47 -4.77 -6.78
CA ASP A 247 9.04 -3.68 -5.88
C ASP A 247 9.49 -2.33 -6.48
N SER A 248 8.53 -1.54 -6.97
CA SER A 248 8.75 -0.23 -7.60
C SER A 248 9.33 0.82 -6.66
N GLN A 249 9.34 0.57 -5.34
CA GLN A 249 9.91 1.47 -4.34
C GLN A 249 11.45 1.38 -4.26
N PHE A 250 12.06 0.37 -4.88
CA PHE A 250 13.52 0.23 -4.95
C PHE A 250 14.08 0.94 -6.17
N THR A 251 14.95 1.93 -5.94
CA THR A 251 15.62 2.68 -7.00
C THR A 251 17.01 2.11 -7.26
N PRO A 252 17.40 1.82 -8.52
CA PRO A 252 18.76 1.42 -8.83
C PRO A 252 19.74 2.57 -8.57
N VAL A 253 20.87 2.27 -7.91
CA VAL A 253 21.97 3.23 -7.68
C VAL A 253 23.24 2.91 -8.46
N PHE A 254 23.22 1.80 -9.19
CA PHE A 254 24.25 1.45 -10.14
C PHE A 254 23.62 1.20 -11.51
N ASN A 255 24.17 1.85 -12.54
CA ASN A 255 23.64 1.81 -13.89
C ASN A 255 24.14 0.62 -14.72
N GLY A 256 25.02 -0.24 -14.16
CA GLY A 256 25.58 -1.39 -14.83
C GLY A 256 26.70 -1.08 -15.83
N LYS A 257 27.11 0.17 -15.99
CA LYS A 257 28.04 0.60 -17.05
C LYS A 257 29.26 1.35 -16.52
N ASN A 258 29.07 2.27 -15.58
CA ASN A 258 30.14 3.09 -15.02
C ASN A 258 29.83 3.46 -13.55
N LEU A 259 30.72 4.22 -12.92
CA LEU A 259 30.59 4.63 -11.52
C LEU A 259 29.89 6.01 -11.35
N ASP A 260 29.10 6.44 -12.34
CA ASP A 260 28.30 7.66 -12.21
C ASP A 260 27.34 7.54 -11.01
N GLY A 261 27.32 8.57 -10.16
CA GLY A 261 26.55 8.55 -8.91
C GLY A 261 27.28 7.94 -7.71
N TRP A 262 28.52 7.49 -7.88
CA TRP A 262 29.40 7.04 -6.81
C TRP A 262 30.50 8.06 -6.51
N ILE A 263 30.95 8.10 -5.25
CA ILE A 263 32.01 8.98 -4.73
C ILE A 263 32.98 8.17 -3.86
N GLY A 264 34.05 8.81 -3.36
CA GLY A 264 35.07 8.16 -2.54
C GLY A 264 36.21 7.63 -3.41
N ASP A 265 36.68 6.42 -3.14
CA ASP A 265 37.86 5.82 -3.78
C ASP A 265 37.53 5.21 -5.16
N VAL A 266 36.90 5.99 -6.04
CA VAL A 266 36.41 5.56 -7.37
C VAL A 266 37.51 4.92 -8.22
N GLU A 267 38.75 5.44 -8.14
CA GLU A 267 39.91 4.93 -8.88
C GLU A 267 40.34 3.51 -8.46
N SER A 268 39.96 3.07 -7.25
CA SER A 268 40.24 1.72 -6.75
C SER A 268 39.21 0.68 -7.18
N TYR A 269 38.20 1.10 -7.94
CA TYR A 269 37.15 0.23 -8.46
C TYR A 269 37.09 0.25 -9.98
N GLU A 270 36.56 -0.82 -10.56
CA GLU A 270 36.30 -0.97 -11.98
C GLU A 270 34.88 -1.50 -12.20
N VAL A 271 34.30 -1.23 -13.37
CA VAL A 271 33.08 -1.92 -13.81
C VAL A 271 33.48 -3.01 -14.79
N LYS A 272 33.21 -4.27 -14.44
CA LYS A 272 33.49 -5.45 -15.25
C LYS A 272 32.23 -6.31 -15.35
N GLU A 273 31.83 -6.65 -16.58
CA GLU A 273 30.68 -7.53 -16.85
C GLU A 273 29.38 -7.07 -16.17
N GLY A 274 29.17 -5.75 -16.12
CA GLY A 274 27.98 -5.16 -15.50
C GLY A 274 27.98 -5.22 -13.97
N ALA A 275 29.14 -5.42 -13.34
CA ALA A 275 29.33 -5.41 -11.89
C ALA A 275 30.42 -4.42 -11.47
N ILE A 276 30.25 -3.77 -10.33
CA ILE A 276 31.29 -3.00 -9.65
C ILE A 276 32.24 -3.98 -8.97
N ARG A 277 33.55 -3.82 -9.15
CA ARG A 277 34.57 -4.69 -8.57
C ARG A 277 35.74 -3.87 -8.05
N CYS A 278 36.23 -4.18 -6.85
CA CYS A 278 37.47 -3.57 -6.38
C CYS A 278 38.65 -4.11 -7.22
N LYS A 279 39.59 -3.25 -7.62
CA LYS A 279 40.77 -3.68 -8.38
C LYS A 279 41.64 -4.55 -7.47
N GLN A 280 42.20 -5.63 -8.01
CA GLN A 280 43.09 -6.53 -7.27
C GLN A 280 44.25 -5.73 -6.65
N GLY A 281 44.48 -5.91 -5.35
CA GLY A 281 45.52 -5.22 -4.58
C GLY A 281 45.20 -3.77 -4.21
N GLN A 282 44.00 -3.26 -4.51
CA GLN A 282 43.54 -1.94 -4.11
C GLN A 282 42.42 -2.01 -3.07
N GLY A 283 42.19 -0.92 -2.34
CA GLY A 283 41.13 -0.83 -1.34
C GLY A 283 40.66 0.60 -1.18
N GLY A 284 39.66 0.81 -0.34
CA GLY A 284 39.05 2.12 -0.15
C GLY A 284 37.53 2.04 -0.05
N ASN A 285 36.89 3.16 0.23
CA ASN A 285 35.46 3.27 0.40
C ASN A 285 34.81 3.83 -0.89
N LEU A 286 34.04 3.00 -1.58
CA LEU A 286 33.20 3.44 -2.70
C LEU A 286 31.77 3.67 -2.22
N LEU A 287 31.29 4.90 -2.30
CA LEU A 287 30.06 5.33 -1.62
C LEU A 287 29.02 5.81 -2.62
N VAL A 288 27.75 5.48 -2.38
CA VAL A 288 26.63 6.12 -3.07
C VAL A 288 26.63 7.60 -2.70
N LYS A 289 26.46 8.49 -3.70
CA LYS A 289 26.57 9.95 -3.51
C LYS A 289 25.59 10.52 -2.48
N ASP A 290 24.42 9.93 -2.34
CA ASP A 290 23.43 10.37 -1.38
C ASP A 290 23.64 9.73 0.00
N GLN A 291 23.52 10.54 1.05
CA GLN A 291 23.37 10.02 2.41
C GLN A 291 21.97 9.43 2.62
N LEU A 292 21.92 8.37 3.41
CA LEU A 292 20.72 7.61 3.75
C LEU A 292 20.48 7.66 5.25
N GLU A 293 19.20 7.69 5.63
CA GLU A 293 18.75 7.58 7.03
C GLU A 293 18.27 6.14 7.27
N ASP A 294 16.97 5.90 7.34
CA ASP A 294 16.40 4.56 7.30
C ASP A 294 16.25 4.10 5.83
N PHE A 295 16.69 2.88 5.54
CA PHE A 295 16.67 2.35 4.18
C PHE A 295 16.70 0.82 4.17
N VAL A 296 16.31 0.26 3.03
CA VAL A 296 16.58 -1.12 2.65
C VAL A 296 17.48 -1.07 1.42
N VAL A 297 18.55 -1.86 1.41
CA VAL A 297 19.36 -2.09 0.21
C VAL A 297 19.24 -3.55 -0.20
N ARG A 298 19.04 -3.78 -1.50
CA ARG A 298 19.14 -5.08 -2.15
C ARG A 298 20.33 -5.04 -3.09
N LEU A 299 21.15 -6.07 -3.05
CA LEU A 299 22.31 -6.20 -3.93
C LEU A 299 22.63 -7.67 -4.17
N GLU A 300 23.37 -7.93 -5.23
CA GLU A 300 24.04 -9.20 -5.44
C GLU A 300 25.54 -9.01 -5.29
N PHE A 301 26.22 -9.98 -4.68
CA PHE A 301 27.68 -9.98 -4.58
C PHE A 301 28.27 -11.35 -4.93
N GLN A 302 29.51 -11.34 -5.42
CA GLN A 302 30.27 -12.55 -5.76
C GLN A 302 31.65 -12.46 -5.13
N LEU A 303 32.01 -13.50 -4.37
CA LEU A 303 33.30 -13.61 -3.69
C LEU A 303 34.31 -14.39 -4.56
N PRO A 304 35.53 -13.89 -4.77
CA PRO A 304 36.66 -14.72 -5.15
C PRO A 304 37.13 -15.57 -3.94
N PRO A 305 37.92 -16.63 -4.16
CA PRO A 305 38.56 -17.36 -3.07
C PRO A 305 39.32 -16.43 -2.11
N ALA A 306 39.05 -16.58 -0.82
CA ALA A 306 39.59 -15.75 0.26
C ALA A 306 39.24 -14.25 0.20
N GLY A 307 38.27 -13.85 -0.63
CA GLY A 307 37.92 -12.45 -0.85
C GLY A 307 37.36 -11.77 0.41
N ASN A 308 37.73 -10.50 0.60
CA ASN A 308 37.29 -9.66 1.71
C ASN A 308 36.83 -8.26 1.24
N ASN A 309 35.70 -7.81 1.78
CA ASN A 309 35.11 -6.48 1.59
C ASN A 309 34.11 -6.23 2.74
N GLY A 310 33.46 -5.08 2.75
CA GLY A 310 32.40 -4.76 3.69
C GLY A 310 31.33 -3.86 3.09
N LEU A 311 30.18 -3.79 3.72
CA LEU A 311 29.17 -2.77 3.44
C LEU A 311 29.28 -1.68 4.51
N ALA A 312 29.58 -0.46 4.07
CA ALA A 312 29.59 0.71 4.92
C ALA A 312 28.14 1.13 5.22
N ILE A 313 27.74 1.13 6.49
CA ILE A 313 26.38 1.52 6.92
C ILE A 313 26.43 2.85 7.65
N ARG A 314 25.75 3.87 7.09
CA ARG A 314 25.72 5.25 7.59
C ARG A 314 27.13 5.78 7.91
N PHE A 315 28.07 5.51 7.02
CA PHE A 315 29.45 5.99 7.16
C PHE A 315 29.51 7.52 7.04
N SER A 316 30.31 8.17 7.88
CA SER A 316 30.46 9.63 7.86
C SER A 316 31.09 10.17 6.58
N GLY A 317 31.77 9.31 5.81
CA GLY A 317 32.51 9.67 4.60
C GLY A 317 33.99 9.94 4.86
N LYS A 318 34.45 9.88 6.12
CA LYS A 318 35.87 10.01 6.51
C LYS A 318 36.26 8.93 7.51
N GLY A 319 37.46 8.38 7.38
CA GLY A 319 37.98 7.35 8.29
C GLY A 319 37.60 5.93 7.87
N ARG A 320 37.22 5.07 8.83
CA ARG A 320 36.96 3.64 8.61
C ARG A 320 35.49 3.31 8.88
N PRO A 321 34.77 2.61 7.98
CA PRO A 321 33.36 2.29 8.17
C PRO A 321 32.98 1.63 9.51
N HIS A 322 33.78 0.69 10.03
CA HIS A 322 33.52 0.05 11.32
C HIS A 322 33.76 0.93 12.56
N VAL A 323 34.31 2.14 12.42
CA VAL A 323 34.56 3.08 13.54
C VAL A 323 33.78 4.38 13.34
N ASP A 324 33.80 4.91 12.12
CA ASP A 324 33.27 6.23 11.75
C ASP A 324 31.94 6.13 10.99
N GLY A 325 31.32 4.94 10.96
CA GLY A 325 29.95 4.71 10.53
C GLY A 325 29.11 4.09 11.64
N MET A 326 27.82 3.85 11.37
CA MET A 326 26.96 3.12 12.29
C MET A 326 27.51 1.70 12.50
N CYS A 327 27.87 1.03 11.42
CA CYS A 327 28.69 -0.18 11.44
C CYS A 327 29.25 -0.48 10.04
N GLU A 328 30.09 -1.50 9.97
CA GLU A 328 30.43 -2.20 8.74
C GLU A 328 29.78 -3.58 8.78
N LEU A 329 29.08 -3.99 7.71
CA LEU A 329 28.61 -5.37 7.58
C LEU A 329 29.61 -6.17 6.77
N GLN A 330 30.08 -7.28 7.32
CA GLN A 330 31.16 -8.05 6.71
C GLN A 330 30.74 -8.72 5.38
N VAL A 331 31.56 -8.61 4.34
CA VAL A 331 31.42 -9.34 3.07
C VAL A 331 32.69 -10.13 2.78
N ILE A 332 32.78 -11.35 3.32
CA ILE A 332 34.01 -12.15 3.29
C ILE A 332 33.76 -13.62 2.97
N ASP A 333 34.70 -14.27 2.30
CA ASP A 333 34.76 -15.73 2.11
C ASP A 333 35.16 -16.43 3.42
N SER A 334 34.23 -16.38 4.38
CA SER A 334 34.40 -16.75 5.78
C SER A 334 34.92 -18.16 6.04
N GLU A 335 34.64 -19.09 5.14
CA GLU A 335 34.94 -20.51 5.31
C GLU A 335 36.30 -20.89 4.68
N HIS A 336 37.00 -19.95 4.05
CA HIS A 336 38.33 -20.18 3.50
C HIS A 336 39.35 -20.45 4.63
N PRO A 337 40.29 -21.41 4.49
CA PRO A 337 41.28 -21.74 5.52
C PRO A 337 42.11 -20.55 6.05
N LYS A 338 42.34 -19.53 5.21
CA LYS A 338 42.98 -18.25 5.60
C LYS A 338 42.32 -17.58 6.81
N TYR A 339 41.02 -17.81 6.99
CA TYR A 339 40.19 -17.16 8.00
C TYR A 339 39.79 -18.10 9.16
N ALA A 340 40.52 -19.21 9.35
CA ALA A 340 40.24 -20.21 10.39
C ALA A 340 40.25 -19.68 11.84
N GLN A 341 40.75 -18.46 12.08
CA GLN A 341 40.89 -17.83 13.40
C GLN A 341 39.99 -16.58 13.56
N LEU A 342 38.99 -16.39 12.71
CA LEU A 342 38.01 -15.31 12.88
C LEU A 342 37.19 -15.49 14.16
N LYS A 343 36.95 -14.38 14.86
CA LYS A 343 35.96 -14.32 15.94
C LYS A 343 34.55 -14.26 15.36
N ASP A 344 33.55 -14.64 16.15
CA ASP A 344 32.15 -14.77 15.70
C ASP A 344 31.60 -13.51 15.02
N SER A 345 31.90 -12.32 15.55
CA SER A 345 31.45 -11.04 14.97
C SER A 345 32.26 -10.58 13.75
N GLN A 346 33.12 -11.43 13.18
CA GLN A 346 33.96 -11.12 12.02
C GLN A 346 33.61 -11.97 10.78
N TYR A 347 32.70 -12.92 10.92
CA TYR A 347 32.17 -13.70 9.79
C TYR A 347 31.20 -12.86 8.96
N HIS A 348 30.97 -13.32 7.72
CA HIS A 348 30.09 -12.68 6.75
C HIS A 348 28.71 -12.34 7.35
N GLY A 349 28.17 -11.19 6.95
CA GLY A 349 26.87 -10.69 7.42
C GLY A 349 26.87 -10.10 8.82
N SER A 350 27.92 -10.32 9.62
CA SER A 350 28.02 -9.74 10.97
C SER A 350 28.14 -8.22 10.91
N ALA A 351 27.57 -7.54 11.91
CA ALA A 351 27.98 -6.17 12.24
C ALA A 351 29.40 -6.26 12.82
N TYR A 352 30.38 -5.92 12.00
CA TYR A 352 31.78 -6.28 12.20
C TYR A 352 32.29 -5.80 13.56
N GLY A 353 32.68 -6.74 14.42
CA GLY A 353 33.16 -6.45 15.76
C GLY A 353 32.10 -6.06 16.78
N LEU A 354 30.81 -6.13 16.44
CA LEU A 354 29.69 -5.75 17.31
C LEU A 354 28.74 -6.93 17.57
N VAL A 355 28.12 -7.47 16.52
CA VAL A 355 27.09 -8.52 16.65
C VAL A 355 27.32 -9.61 15.59
N PRO A 356 27.46 -10.89 16.01
CA PRO A 356 27.68 -12.00 15.08
C PRO A 356 26.41 -12.32 14.28
N ALA A 357 26.59 -12.63 13.00
CA ALA A 357 25.56 -13.23 12.16
C ALA A 357 25.64 -14.76 12.19
N HIS A 358 24.53 -15.42 11.86
CA HIS A 358 24.48 -16.86 11.64
C HIS A 358 25.28 -17.25 10.37
N ARG A 359 26.04 -18.33 10.47
CA ARG A 359 26.91 -18.86 9.42
C ARG A 359 26.25 -19.98 8.61
N GLY A 360 26.85 -20.36 7.49
CA GLY A 360 26.45 -21.52 6.68
C GLY A 360 25.50 -21.23 5.51
N TYR A 361 25.24 -19.96 5.22
CA TYR A 361 24.29 -19.53 4.17
C TYR A 361 24.94 -18.87 2.95
N LEU A 362 26.27 -18.77 2.94
CA LEU A 362 27.03 -18.32 1.78
C LEU A 362 27.02 -19.38 0.69
N ARG A 363 26.83 -18.94 -0.55
CA ARG A 363 27.08 -19.79 -1.73
C ARG A 363 28.60 -19.92 -1.96
N PRO A 364 29.04 -21.02 -2.60
CA PRO A 364 30.43 -21.19 -2.98
C PRO A 364 30.99 -20.00 -3.77
N THR A 365 32.29 -19.73 -3.60
CA THR A 365 32.99 -18.66 -4.33
C THR A 365 32.80 -18.79 -5.83
N GLY A 366 32.64 -17.65 -6.52
CA GLY A 366 32.28 -17.62 -7.94
C GLY A 366 30.77 -17.72 -8.22
N GLN A 367 29.92 -17.97 -7.22
CA GLN A 367 28.47 -17.82 -7.38
C GLN A 367 27.97 -16.46 -6.86
N TRP A 368 26.89 -15.96 -7.47
CA TRP A 368 26.24 -14.73 -7.02
C TRP A 368 25.35 -15.00 -5.82
N ASN A 369 25.64 -14.33 -4.71
CA ASN A 369 24.79 -14.27 -3.54
C ASN A 369 23.83 -13.08 -3.68
N TYR A 370 22.61 -13.23 -3.16
CA TYR A 370 21.67 -12.13 -2.99
C TYR A 370 21.66 -11.71 -1.52
N GLN A 371 21.74 -10.40 -1.26
CA GLN A 371 21.65 -9.87 0.10
C GLN A 371 20.69 -8.69 0.16
N GLN A 372 19.81 -8.72 1.16
CA GLN A 372 19.02 -7.58 1.58
C GLN A 372 19.49 -7.12 2.95
N VAL A 373 19.72 -5.82 3.10
CA VAL A 373 20.01 -5.20 4.39
C VAL A 373 18.94 -4.17 4.69
N THR A 374 18.26 -4.32 5.82
CA THR A 374 17.30 -3.33 6.33
C THR A 374 17.92 -2.58 7.49
N VAL A 375 17.95 -1.25 7.40
CA VAL A 375 18.44 -0.35 8.44
C VAL A 375 17.30 0.56 8.87
N ARG A 376 16.86 0.44 10.12
CA ARG A 376 15.74 1.22 10.69
C ARG A 376 16.08 1.65 12.10
N GLY A 377 16.18 2.96 12.35
CA GLY A 377 16.63 3.47 13.65
C GLY A 377 18.02 2.90 13.98
N SER A 378 18.15 2.18 15.10
CA SER A 378 19.37 1.45 15.49
C SER A 378 19.38 -0.02 15.07
N THR A 379 18.28 -0.52 14.49
CA THR A 379 18.13 -1.92 14.11
C THR A 379 18.70 -2.19 12.73
N ILE A 380 19.44 -3.30 12.63
CA ILE A 380 19.99 -3.84 11.38
C ILE A 380 19.51 -5.27 11.22
N GLN A 381 18.99 -5.55 10.02
CA GLN A 381 18.65 -6.90 9.59
C GLN A 381 19.42 -7.24 8.31
N VAL A 382 19.95 -8.46 8.24
CA VAL A 382 20.63 -9.00 7.05
C VAL A 382 19.96 -10.29 6.64
N ASP A 383 19.35 -10.28 5.46
CA ASP A 383 18.83 -11.47 4.79
C ASP A 383 19.81 -11.88 3.69
N LEU A 384 20.42 -13.06 3.82
CA LEU A 384 21.35 -13.64 2.86
C LEU A 384 20.69 -14.83 2.14
N ASN A 385 20.63 -14.77 0.82
CA ASN A 385 20.04 -15.82 -0.03
C ASN A 385 18.65 -16.27 0.45
N GLY A 386 17.82 -15.31 0.89
CA GLY A 386 16.47 -15.56 1.39
C GLY A 386 16.37 -16.05 2.84
N THR A 387 17.46 -16.00 3.61
CA THR A 387 17.52 -16.40 5.03
C THR A 387 17.99 -15.24 5.93
N ARG A 388 17.27 -14.95 7.01
CA ARG A 388 17.68 -13.97 8.02
C ARG A 388 18.90 -14.48 8.78
N ILE A 389 20.06 -13.84 8.60
CA ILE A 389 21.30 -14.22 9.30
C ILE A 389 21.71 -13.25 10.40
N LEU A 390 21.18 -12.02 10.38
CA LEU A 390 21.37 -11.04 11.46
C LEU A 390 20.06 -10.30 11.70
N ASP A 391 19.62 -10.21 12.95
CA ASP A 391 18.54 -9.33 13.40
C ASP A 391 18.97 -8.71 14.73
N ALA A 392 19.45 -7.47 14.69
CA ALA A 392 20.13 -6.88 15.82
C ALA A 392 19.75 -5.41 16.01
N ASP A 393 19.42 -5.03 17.24
CA ASP A 393 19.36 -3.64 17.64
C ASP A 393 20.71 -3.20 18.22
N LEU A 394 21.42 -2.36 17.46
CA LEU A 394 22.75 -1.89 17.86
C LEU A 394 22.72 -0.98 19.09
N ALA A 395 21.55 -0.43 19.48
CA ALA A 395 21.42 0.33 20.72
C ALA A 395 21.65 -0.54 21.98
N ASN A 396 21.47 -1.86 21.88
CA ASN A 396 21.68 -2.80 22.97
C ASN A 396 23.14 -3.27 23.11
N VAL A 397 24.01 -2.87 22.17
CA VAL A 397 25.42 -3.25 22.22
C VAL A 397 26.14 -2.35 23.23
N THR A 398 26.87 -2.95 24.16
CA THR A 398 27.60 -2.23 25.23
C THR A 398 29.12 -2.20 25.04
N LYS A 399 29.68 -3.07 24.20
CA LYS A 399 31.13 -3.17 23.92
C LYS A 399 31.36 -3.60 22.47
N SER A 400 32.47 -3.16 21.87
CA SER A 400 32.97 -3.68 20.59
C SER A 400 34.05 -4.74 20.81
N LYS A 401 34.56 -5.33 19.72
CA LYS A 401 35.71 -6.25 19.69
C LYS A 401 36.98 -5.69 20.35
N ASP A 402 37.13 -4.37 20.39
CA ASP A 402 38.29 -3.65 20.96
C ASP A 402 37.98 -3.11 22.38
N GLY A 403 36.84 -3.51 22.95
CA GLY A 403 36.43 -3.19 24.32
C GLY A 403 35.74 -1.83 24.49
N LYS A 404 35.89 -0.89 23.55
CA LYS A 404 35.25 0.45 23.57
C LYS A 404 34.30 0.63 22.38
N LEU A 405 33.11 1.17 22.62
CA LEU A 405 32.20 1.55 21.54
C LEU A 405 32.58 2.89 20.93
N HIS A 406 32.43 2.99 19.61
CA HIS A 406 32.59 4.25 18.89
C HIS A 406 31.28 5.02 18.92
N GLU A 407 31.34 6.36 19.00
CA GLU A 407 30.13 7.20 19.04
C GLU A 407 29.30 7.12 17.75
N ALA A 408 29.95 6.80 16.62
CA ALA A 408 29.29 6.74 15.32
C ALA A 408 28.22 5.63 15.22
N ILE A 409 28.18 4.65 16.14
CA ILE A 409 27.12 3.64 16.23
C ILE A 409 25.72 4.27 16.39
N LYS A 410 25.65 5.51 16.89
CA LYS A 410 24.40 6.26 17.09
C LYS A 410 23.97 7.02 15.83
N LEU A 411 24.77 7.06 14.76
CA LEU A 411 24.45 7.82 13.55
C LEU A 411 23.09 7.40 12.99
N ARG A 412 22.24 8.41 12.75
CA ARG A 412 20.94 8.26 12.10
C ARG A 412 20.99 8.49 10.61
N LYS A 413 22.10 9.06 10.11
CA LYS A 413 22.32 9.40 8.71
C LYS A 413 23.78 9.20 8.33
N GLY A 414 24.03 8.73 7.12
CA GLY A 414 25.37 8.68 6.54
C GLY A 414 25.37 7.97 5.19
N TYR A 415 26.55 7.73 4.64
CA TYR A 415 26.71 7.07 3.34
C TYR A 415 26.51 5.55 3.45
N PHE A 416 25.99 4.98 2.37
CA PHE A 416 26.06 3.56 2.09
C PHE A 416 27.10 3.30 1.00
N GLY A 417 27.82 2.19 1.09
CA GLY A 417 28.78 1.80 0.06
C GLY A 417 29.58 0.55 0.38
N PHE A 418 30.69 0.37 -0.32
CA PHE A 418 31.58 -0.77 -0.18
C PHE A 418 32.89 -0.36 0.49
N ALA A 419 33.35 -1.17 1.44
CA ALA A 419 34.61 -1.03 2.15
C ALA A 419 35.63 -2.03 1.57
N GLY A 420 36.30 -1.64 0.49
CA GLY A 420 37.20 -2.49 -0.27
C GLY A 420 38.48 -2.86 0.48
N HIS A 421 38.84 -4.15 0.45
CA HIS A 421 39.98 -4.72 1.16
C HIS A 421 40.88 -5.58 0.26
N ASN A 422 41.53 -5.00 -0.76
CA ASN A 422 42.52 -5.63 -1.66
C ASN A 422 42.02 -6.75 -2.56
N ASP A 423 40.87 -7.34 -2.24
CA ASP A 423 40.31 -8.48 -2.94
C ASP A 423 39.19 -8.04 -3.89
N PRO A 424 39.08 -8.69 -5.05
CA PRO A 424 38.25 -8.17 -6.12
C PRO A 424 36.81 -8.74 -6.05
N VAL A 425 36.16 -8.49 -4.92
CA VAL A 425 34.73 -8.78 -4.67
C VAL A 425 33.88 -7.96 -5.63
N ALA A 426 32.92 -8.62 -6.29
CA ALA A 426 32.05 -8.00 -7.29
C ALA A 426 30.65 -7.77 -6.74
N PHE A 427 30.01 -6.67 -7.14
CA PHE A 427 28.67 -6.25 -6.73
C PHE A 427 27.82 -5.82 -7.93
N ARG A 428 26.56 -6.23 -7.99
CA ARG A 428 25.62 -5.82 -9.04
C ARG A 428 24.20 -5.71 -8.50
N ASN A 429 23.28 -5.24 -9.35
CA ASN A 429 21.85 -5.15 -9.01
C ASN A 429 21.56 -4.34 -7.73
N ILE A 430 22.39 -3.33 -7.44
CA ILE A 430 22.29 -2.52 -6.23
C ILE A 430 21.10 -1.57 -6.34
N ARG A 431 20.11 -1.79 -5.49
CA ARG A 431 18.89 -0.98 -5.40
C ARG A 431 18.61 -0.58 -3.96
N ILE A 432 18.19 0.66 -3.76
CA ILE A 432 17.88 1.21 -2.45
C ILE A 432 16.43 1.64 -2.40
N LYS A 433 15.75 1.26 -1.32
CA LYS A 433 14.44 1.77 -0.92
C LYS A 433 14.64 2.62 0.32
N ARG A 434 14.37 3.93 0.22
CA ARG A 434 14.37 4.81 1.40
C ARG A 434 13.14 4.51 2.24
N LEU A 435 13.32 4.37 3.54
CA LEU A 435 12.22 4.17 4.48
C LEU A 435 11.83 5.54 5.09
N PRO A 436 10.55 5.73 5.45
CA PRO A 436 10.17 6.87 6.29
C PRO A 436 10.94 6.81 7.62
N THR A 437 11.43 7.94 8.09
CA THR A 437 12.03 8.07 9.43
C THR A 437 11.02 7.71 10.51
N GLN A 438 11.47 7.42 11.74
CA GLN A 438 10.56 7.12 12.86
C GLN A 438 9.61 8.29 13.18
N ASP A 439 10.06 9.55 13.03
CA ASP A 439 9.18 10.74 13.14
C ASP A 439 8.17 10.81 11.98
N ALA A 440 8.57 10.36 10.78
CA ALA A 440 7.65 10.19 9.66
C ALA A 440 6.72 8.97 9.84
N ALA A 441 7.13 7.96 10.63
CA ALA A 441 6.32 6.80 11.00
C ALA A 441 5.26 7.16 12.05
N GLU A 442 5.62 8.02 13.02
CA GLU A 442 4.64 8.71 13.88
C GLU A 442 3.71 9.60 13.05
N LEU A 443 4.20 10.32 12.03
CA LEU A 443 3.34 11.05 11.07
C LEU A 443 2.50 10.11 10.18
N THR A 444 2.93 8.87 9.93
CA THR A 444 2.10 7.89 9.20
C THR A 444 0.92 7.38 10.03
N SER A 445 0.92 7.57 11.37
CA SER A 445 -0.24 7.29 12.27
C SER A 445 -1.31 8.33 12.30
N GLN A 446 -1.08 9.42 11.59
CA GLN A 446 -1.93 10.59 11.66
C GLN A 446 -2.81 10.71 10.42
N TRP A 447 -3.89 11.42 10.62
CA TRP A 447 -4.79 11.87 9.56
C TRP A 447 -4.99 13.39 9.74
N PRO A 448 -3.92 14.19 9.53
CA PRO A 448 -3.81 15.55 10.10
C PRO A 448 -4.67 16.61 9.41
N GLN A 449 -5.34 16.28 8.32
CA GLN A 449 -6.10 17.21 7.48
C GLN A 449 -7.17 16.46 6.69
N PHE A 450 -7.98 17.17 5.91
CA PHE A 450 -8.96 16.58 5.00
C PHE A 450 -8.31 15.50 4.11
N ARG A 451 -8.89 14.30 4.07
CA ARG A 451 -8.36 13.13 3.36
C ARG A 451 -6.93 12.71 3.77
N GLY A 452 -6.50 13.06 4.98
CA GLY A 452 -5.24 12.60 5.57
C GLY A 452 -4.01 13.25 4.94
N THR A 453 -2.85 12.65 5.15
CA THR A 453 -1.57 13.21 4.73
C THR A 453 -1.52 13.46 3.22
N GLY A 454 -1.29 14.73 2.83
CA GLY A 454 -1.26 15.17 1.45
C GLY A 454 -2.64 15.13 0.75
N SER A 455 -3.73 15.06 1.50
CA SER A 455 -5.12 14.99 1.00
C SER A 455 -5.42 13.79 0.08
N ARG A 456 -4.65 12.70 0.22
CA ARG A 456 -4.65 11.58 -0.73
C ARG A 456 -5.84 10.63 -0.56
N GLY A 457 -6.37 10.51 0.65
CA GLY A 457 -7.39 9.51 1.01
C GLY A 457 -6.82 8.09 1.11
N THR A 458 -5.49 7.94 1.23
CA THR A 458 -4.84 6.64 1.37
C THR A 458 -4.09 6.53 2.69
N SER A 459 -4.25 5.37 3.32
CA SER A 459 -3.44 4.92 4.43
C SER A 459 -2.25 4.12 3.89
N LYS A 460 -1.04 4.45 4.34
CA LYS A 460 0.19 3.69 4.04
C LYS A 460 0.42 2.52 5.00
N TRP A 461 -0.52 2.25 5.88
CA TRP A 461 -0.44 1.17 6.85
C TRP A 461 -0.54 -0.20 6.18
N ASN A 462 0.34 -1.10 6.59
CA ASN A 462 0.24 -2.53 6.28
C ASN A 462 -0.54 -3.30 7.37
N THR A 463 -1.24 -2.57 8.26
CA THR A 463 -2.10 -3.14 9.28
C THR A 463 -3.46 -3.43 8.67
N LYS A 464 -4.01 -4.61 9.00
CA LYS A 464 -5.31 -5.02 8.51
C LYS A 464 -6.39 -4.02 8.90
N LEU A 465 -7.11 -3.47 7.91
CA LEU A 465 -8.27 -2.60 8.17
C LEU A 465 -9.58 -3.41 8.29
N PRO A 466 -10.53 -2.95 9.13
CA PRO A 466 -11.76 -3.67 9.43
C PRO A 466 -12.71 -3.78 8.24
N THR A 467 -13.40 -4.93 8.15
CA THR A 467 -14.55 -5.12 7.24
C THR A 467 -15.88 -5.25 7.98
N ASP A 468 -15.84 -5.57 9.28
CA ASP A 468 -17.04 -5.72 10.12
C ASP A 468 -17.44 -4.37 10.71
N ILE A 469 -17.94 -3.49 9.85
CA ILE A 469 -18.30 -2.10 10.18
C ILE A 469 -19.82 -1.95 10.04
N GLY A 470 -20.44 -1.21 10.96
CA GLY A 470 -21.86 -0.87 10.90
C GLY A 470 -22.42 -0.44 12.26
N PRO A 471 -23.64 0.11 12.32
CA PRO A 471 -24.22 0.62 13.56
C PRO A 471 -24.47 -0.48 14.60
N ASP A 472 -24.74 -1.71 14.14
CA ASP A 472 -24.98 -2.88 14.99
C ASP A 472 -23.70 -3.72 15.21
N LYS A 473 -22.57 -3.26 14.70
CA LYS A 473 -21.28 -3.96 14.82
C LYS A 473 -20.53 -3.48 16.06
N LYS A 474 -19.60 -4.32 16.54
CA LYS A 474 -18.79 -4.01 17.71
C LYS A 474 -17.78 -2.91 17.36
N ALA A 475 -18.13 -1.67 17.62
CA ALA A 475 -17.20 -0.56 17.59
C ALA A 475 -16.26 -0.61 18.81
N VAL A 476 -15.04 -0.09 18.67
CA VAL A 476 -14.14 0.18 19.80
C VAL A 476 -14.81 1.17 20.75
N TRP A 477 -15.41 2.21 20.17
CA TRP A 477 -16.30 3.14 20.85
C TRP A 477 -17.22 3.82 19.83
N LYS A 478 -18.32 4.37 20.34
CA LYS A 478 -19.31 5.17 19.60
C LYS A 478 -19.69 6.36 20.48
N THR A 479 -19.58 7.57 19.95
CA THR A 479 -19.87 8.81 20.68
C THR A 479 -20.93 9.62 19.94
N PRO A 480 -22.05 9.98 20.59
CA PRO A 480 -22.99 10.97 20.05
C PRO A 480 -22.31 12.32 19.84
N LEU A 481 -22.53 12.94 18.67
CA LEU A 481 -21.97 14.23 18.29
C LEU A 481 -23.04 15.13 17.67
N PRO A 482 -22.92 16.46 17.83
CA PRO A 482 -23.72 17.39 17.05
C PRO A 482 -23.41 17.26 15.54
N PRO A 483 -24.37 17.61 14.67
CA PRO A 483 -24.24 17.48 13.23
C PRO A 483 -23.09 18.32 12.65
N GLY A 484 -22.66 17.94 11.45
CA GLY A 484 -21.69 18.70 10.67
C GLY A 484 -21.03 17.87 9.56
N HIS A 485 -20.53 18.54 8.52
CA HIS A 485 -19.92 17.88 7.36
C HIS A 485 -18.40 17.70 7.49
N SER A 486 -17.76 18.32 8.49
CA SER A 486 -16.31 18.21 8.67
C SER A 486 -15.88 16.75 8.88
N SER A 487 -14.75 16.38 8.29
CA SER A 487 -14.15 15.06 8.51
C SER A 487 -13.38 15.03 9.84
N PRO A 488 -13.22 13.86 10.49
CA PRO A 488 -12.34 13.73 11.65
C PRO A 488 -10.87 13.87 11.23
N VAL A 489 -10.11 14.61 12.03
CA VAL A 489 -8.66 14.76 11.91
C VAL A 489 -8.00 14.10 13.10
N ILE A 490 -6.94 13.35 12.88
CA ILE A 490 -6.31 12.52 13.91
C ILE A 490 -4.85 12.93 14.04
N PHE A 491 -4.44 13.26 15.26
CA PHE A 491 -3.04 13.46 15.61
C PHE A 491 -2.73 12.92 17.00
N GLY A 492 -1.79 11.98 17.10
CA GLY A 492 -1.44 11.28 18.34
C GLY A 492 -2.67 10.60 18.97
N ASN A 493 -2.99 11.00 20.20
CA ASN A 493 -4.16 10.53 20.94
C ASN A 493 -5.35 11.51 20.89
N ARG A 494 -5.40 12.40 19.89
CA ARG A 494 -6.49 13.38 19.74
C ARG A 494 -7.22 13.21 18.41
N ILE A 495 -8.51 13.56 18.44
CA ILE A 495 -9.36 13.74 17.26
C ILE A 495 -9.89 15.17 17.27
N PHE A 496 -9.88 15.84 16.11
CA PHE A 496 -10.41 17.18 15.92
C PHE A 496 -11.47 17.20 14.83
N LEU A 497 -12.55 17.97 15.04
CA LEU A 497 -13.63 18.17 14.07
C LEU A 497 -14.39 19.46 14.35
N ALA A 498 -15.16 19.94 13.37
CA ALA A 498 -16.07 21.08 13.48
C ALA A 498 -17.52 20.60 13.54
N ALA A 499 -18.36 21.23 14.35
CA ALA A 499 -19.75 20.82 14.57
C ALA A 499 -20.65 22.03 14.83
N GLU A 500 -21.94 21.88 14.55
CA GLU A 500 -22.96 22.87 14.85
C GLU A 500 -23.85 22.33 15.97
N ASP A 501 -24.02 23.10 17.04
CA ASP A 501 -24.78 22.68 18.23
C ASP A 501 -25.60 23.88 18.72
N ASP A 502 -26.93 23.79 18.64
CA ASP A 502 -27.87 24.85 19.05
C ASP A 502 -27.52 26.25 18.48
N GLY A 503 -27.17 26.29 17.19
CA GLY A 503 -26.77 27.52 16.48
C GLY A 503 -25.35 28.01 16.77
N GLN A 504 -24.57 27.30 17.61
CA GLN A 504 -23.15 27.59 17.83
C GLN A 504 -22.28 26.86 16.82
N LEU A 505 -21.26 27.54 16.31
CA LEU A 505 -20.22 26.94 15.47
C LEU A 505 -19.07 26.50 16.37
N LEU A 506 -18.74 25.21 16.38
CA LEU A 506 -17.80 24.63 17.35
C LEU A 506 -16.59 23.99 16.67
N THR A 507 -15.41 24.23 17.21
CA THR A 507 -14.27 23.30 17.07
C THR A 507 -14.27 22.37 18.29
N MET A 508 -14.10 21.07 18.07
CA MET A 508 -14.12 20.07 19.12
C MET A 508 -12.81 19.27 19.14
N GLY A 509 -12.31 18.99 20.34
CA GLY A 509 -11.22 18.06 20.58
C GLY A 509 -11.69 16.86 21.39
N MET A 510 -11.30 15.67 20.97
CA MET A 510 -11.71 14.40 21.58
C MET A 510 -10.51 13.50 21.87
N ASP A 511 -10.64 12.66 22.90
CA ASP A 511 -9.70 11.59 23.19
C ASP A 511 -9.90 10.46 22.18
N ARG A 512 -8.82 10.10 21.47
CA ARG A 512 -8.88 9.08 20.41
C ARG A 512 -9.13 7.68 20.98
N SER A 513 -8.58 7.38 22.15
CA SER A 513 -8.65 6.04 22.73
C SER A 513 -10.04 5.69 23.26
N THR A 514 -10.76 6.68 23.81
CA THR A 514 -12.06 6.51 24.47
C THR A 514 -13.22 7.10 23.70
N GLY A 515 -12.97 7.96 22.71
CA GLY A 515 -13.99 8.69 21.97
C GLY A 515 -14.63 9.82 22.77
N LYS A 516 -14.14 10.18 23.96
CA LYS A 516 -14.74 11.23 24.79
C LYS A 516 -14.40 12.62 24.25
N ILE A 517 -15.38 13.51 24.25
CA ILE A 517 -15.15 14.94 24.02
C ILE A 517 -14.35 15.49 25.22
N ILE A 518 -13.20 16.09 24.95
CA ILE A 518 -12.34 16.71 25.96
C ILE A 518 -12.66 18.21 26.06
N TRP A 519 -12.84 18.87 24.92
CA TRP A 519 -13.10 20.30 24.86
C TRP A 519 -13.97 20.68 23.64
N LYS A 520 -14.68 21.79 23.78
CA LYS A 520 -15.45 22.48 22.72
C LYS A 520 -15.08 23.96 22.77
N GLN A 521 -14.82 24.57 21.62
CA GLN A 521 -14.56 26.00 21.49
C GLN A 521 -15.53 26.62 20.48
N GLU A 522 -16.22 27.67 20.91
CA GLU A 522 -17.20 28.39 20.10
C GLU A 522 -16.50 29.43 19.21
N ALA A 523 -16.82 29.39 17.92
CA ALA A 523 -16.50 30.43 16.95
C ALA A 523 -17.71 31.36 16.80
N LYS A 524 -17.68 32.48 17.51
CA LYS A 524 -18.76 33.48 17.50
C LYS A 524 -18.90 34.12 16.12
N TYR A 525 -20.13 34.42 15.72
CA TYR A 525 -20.44 35.09 14.46
C TYR A 525 -21.49 36.19 14.67
N ASP A 526 -21.46 37.22 13.83
CA ASP A 526 -22.51 38.25 13.81
C ASP A 526 -23.71 37.83 12.95
N LYS A 527 -23.43 37.13 11.85
CA LYS A 527 -24.44 36.65 10.90
C LYS A 527 -23.99 35.36 10.23
N LEU A 528 -24.91 34.38 10.13
CA LEU A 528 -24.69 33.16 9.36
C LEU A 528 -24.71 33.43 7.84
N GLU A 529 -23.89 32.67 7.11
CA GLU A 529 -23.95 32.63 5.64
C GLU A 529 -25.29 32.08 5.17
N SER A 530 -25.77 32.57 4.01
CA SER A 530 -26.91 31.96 3.34
C SER A 530 -26.45 30.73 2.55
N ILE A 531 -26.92 29.55 2.93
CA ILE A 531 -26.51 28.27 2.34
C ILE A 531 -27.70 27.47 1.81
N HIS A 532 -27.45 26.63 0.80
CA HIS A 532 -28.39 25.66 0.26
C HIS A 532 -28.70 24.58 1.30
N SER A 533 -29.87 23.94 1.17
CA SER A 533 -30.36 22.89 2.07
C SER A 533 -29.48 21.62 2.20
N ILE A 534 -28.40 21.51 1.42
CA ILE A 534 -27.44 20.40 1.49
C ILE A 534 -26.03 20.86 1.86
N GLY A 535 -25.84 22.17 2.10
CA GLY A 535 -24.61 22.75 2.63
C GLY A 535 -24.60 22.74 4.16
N SER A 536 -23.50 23.20 4.76
CA SER A 536 -23.38 23.35 6.21
C SER A 536 -22.46 24.52 6.57
N HIS A 537 -22.75 25.22 7.67
CA HIS A 537 -21.87 26.27 8.23
C HIS A 537 -20.58 25.71 8.85
N VAL A 538 -20.51 24.39 9.05
CA VAL A 538 -19.37 23.65 9.62
C VAL A 538 -18.83 22.60 8.65
N GLN A 539 -18.73 22.98 7.37
CA GLN A 539 -18.34 22.08 6.29
C GLN A 539 -16.83 21.86 6.17
N THR A 540 -16.00 22.85 6.53
CA THR A 540 -14.56 22.69 6.43
C THR A 540 -14.03 21.70 7.46
N THR A 541 -13.06 20.89 7.05
CA THR A 541 -12.32 20.00 7.94
C THR A 541 -11.16 20.77 8.56
N PRO A 542 -10.94 20.71 9.89
CA PRO A 542 -9.77 21.33 10.51
C PRO A 542 -8.44 20.78 9.94
N ALA A 543 -7.32 21.41 10.29
CA ALA A 543 -5.98 20.91 10.01
C ALA A 543 -5.08 21.03 11.24
N THR A 544 -4.12 20.10 11.38
CA THR A 544 -3.15 20.13 12.48
C THR A 544 -1.75 19.71 12.04
N ASP A 545 -0.73 20.34 12.61
CA ASP A 545 0.68 19.94 12.50
C ASP A 545 1.16 19.18 13.76
N GLY A 546 0.24 18.83 14.67
CA GLY A 546 0.55 18.23 15.97
C GLY A 546 0.91 19.23 17.06
N LYS A 547 0.82 20.53 16.79
CA LYS A 547 0.98 21.60 17.79
C LYS A 547 -0.17 22.58 17.73
N HIS A 548 -0.64 22.88 16.53
CA HIS A 548 -1.70 23.81 16.21
C HIS A 548 -2.90 23.06 15.62
N VAL A 549 -4.11 23.51 15.90
CA VAL A 549 -5.36 23.04 15.31
C VAL A 549 -6.07 24.23 14.71
N VAL A 550 -6.21 24.25 13.39
CA VAL A 550 -6.80 25.37 12.65
C VAL A 550 -8.15 24.98 12.08
N SER A 551 -9.18 25.73 12.41
CA SER A 551 -10.55 25.58 11.89
C SER A 551 -10.97 26.82 11.10
N LEU A 552 -11.85 26.64 10.12
CA LEU A 552 -12.44 27.72 9.34
C LEU A 552 -13.97 27.62 9.38
N PHE A 553 -14.62 28.73 9.70
CA PHE A 553 -16.08 28.87 9.62
C PHE A 553 -16.39 30.02 8.67
N GLY A 554 -17.12 29.76 7.59
CA GLY A 554 -17.33 30.77 6.55
C GLY A 554 -18.08 32.01 7.04
N SER A 555 -18.83 31.88 8.14
CA SER A 555 -19.60 32.96 8.77
C SER A 555 -18.77 33.91 9.64
N THR A 556 -17.53 33.55 10.02
CA THR A 556 -16.74 34.34 10.99
C THR A 556 -15.21 34.30 10.81
N GLY A 557 -14.67 33.27 10.16
CA GLY A 557 -13.27 33.18 9.79
C GLY A 557 -12.51 32.04 10.46
N MET A 558 -11.22 32.25 10.69
CA MET A 558 -10.29 31.20 11.12
C MET A 558 -9.92 31.31 12.59
N PHE A 559 -9.75 30.15 13.21
CA PHE A 559 -9.38 30.01 14.62
C PHE A 559 -8.27 28.99 14.75
N CYS A 560 -7.23 29.32 15.52
CA CYS A 560 -6.12 28.44 15.82
C CYS A 560 -6.05 28.16 17.31
N TYR A 561 -6.00 26.87 17.65
CA TYR A 561 -5.91 26.37 19.01
C TYR A 561 -4.63 25.55 19.19
N ASP A 562 -4.19 25.33 20.42
CA ASP A 562 -3.32 24.19 20.71
C ASP A 562 -4.14 22.88 20.76
N LEU A 563 -3.46 21.74 20.96
CA LEU A 563 -4.11 20.42 21.00
C LEU A 563 -5.11 20.24 22.15
N ASP A 564 -5.01 21.07 23.20
CA ASP A 564 -5.86 21.02 24.38
C ASP A 564 -6.96 22.09 24.33
N GLY A 565 -7.10 22.77 23.19
CA GLY A 565 -8.22 23.67 22.90
C GLY A 565 -8.02 25.10 23.39
N LYS A 566 -6.81 25.49 23.80
CA LYS A 566 -6.53 26.89 24.12
C LYS A 566 -6.42 27.71 22.84
N LEU A 567 -7.24 28.76 22.73
CA LEU A 567 -7.16 29.70 21.60
C LEU A 567 -5.79 30.39 21.59
N LEU A 568 -5.11 30.34 20.45
CA LEU A 568 -3.81 30.97 20.21
C LEU A 568 -3.98 32.26 19.41
N TRP A 569 -4.79 32.23 18.36
CA TRP A 569 -5.18 33.41 17.59
C TRP A 569 -6.48 33.15 16.82
N GLU A 570 -7.15 34.24 16.44
CA GLU A 570 -8.28 34.24 15.54
C GLU A 570 -8.03 35.25 14.41
N LYS A 571 -8.62 34.98 13.24
CA LYS A 571 -8.56 35.85 12.08
C LYS A 571 -9.97 36.01 11.51
N PRO A 572 -10.64 37.14 11.81
CA PRO A 572 -11.98 37.42 11.31
C PRO A 572 -12.04 37.44 9.79
N MET A 573 -13.03 36.76 9.21
CA MET A 573 -13.32 36.72 7.78
C MET A 573 -14.81 36.47 7.53
N GLY A 574 -15.28 36.74 6.31
CA GLY A 574 -16.66 36.48 5.93
C GLY A 574 -17.68 37.47 6.54
N PRO A 575 -18.98 37.14 6.54
CA PRO A 575 -19.58 35.93 5.96
C PRO A 575 -19.27 35.81 4.46
N PHE A 576 -18.87 34.63 3.99
CA PHE A 576 -18.53 34.47 2.58
C PHE A 576 -19.77 34.33 1.69
N ASN A 577 -19.63 34.77 0.45
CA ASN A 577 -20.67 34.71 -0.57
C ASN A 577 -20.57 33.39 -1.35
N ASN A 578 -21.07 32.30 -0.76
CA ASN A 578 -21.08 30.98 -1.40
C ASN A 578 -22.37 30.21 -1.08
N SER A 579 -23.12 29.82 -2.12
CA SER A 579 -24.42 29.17 -1.99
C SER A 579 -24.41 27.82 -1.27
N PHE A 580 -23.26 27.17 -1.06
CA PHE A 580 -23.17 25.91 -0.31
C PHE A 580 -22.29 26.01 0.95
N GLY A 581 -21.89 27.23 1.33
CA GLY A 581 -20.96 27.49 2.44
C GLY A 581 -19.49 27.32 2.05
N ALA A 582 -18.60 27.66 2.98
CA ALA A 582 -17.15 27.47 2.81
C ALA A 582 -16.80 25.96 2.80
N GLY A 583 -16.53 25.41 1.61
CA GLY A 583 -16.24 23.97 1.44
C GLY A 583 -14.76 23.60 1.38
N SER A 584 -13.90 24.54 0.98
CA SER A 584 -12.44 24.30 0.85
C SER A 584 -11.79 24.33 2.24
N SER A 585 -11.17 23.22 2.62
CA SER A 585 -10.55 23.03 3.93
C SER A 585 -9.12 23.58 3.96
N PRO A 586 -8.65 24.15 5.09
CA PRO A 586 -7.26 24.55 5.23
C PRO A 586 -6.31 23.33 5.24
N LEU A 587 -5.04 23.56 4.97
CA LEU A 587 -3.95 22.62 5.26
C LEU A 587 -2.78 23.35 5.93
N ILE A 588 -1.96 22.62 6.67
CA ILE A 588 -0.74 23.16 7.27
C ILE A 588 0.48 22.52 6.59
N ALA A 589 1.39 23.36 6.10
CA ALA A 589 2.65 22.94 5.52
C ALA A 589 3.74 23.97 5.84
N ASP A 590 4.92 23.53 6.25
CA ASP A 590 6.08 24.38 6.55
C ASP A 590 5.77 25.59 7.45
N GLY A 591 4.99 25.37 8.51
CA GLY A 591 4.58 26.44 9.44
C GLY A 591 3.60 27.46 8.83
N CYS A 592 3.03 27.18 7.66
CA CYS A 592 2.03 28.02 7.01
C CYS A 592 0.69 27.28 6.96
N VAL A 593 -0.40 27.99 7.25
CA VAL A 593 -1.74 27.59 6.86
C VAL A 593 -1.96 28.08 5.43
N ILE A 594 -2.34 27.16 4.54
CA ILE A 594 -2.74 27.49 3.18
C ILE A 594 -4.27 27.42 3.11
N LEU A 595 -4.87 28.55 2.70
CA LEU A 595 -6.31 28.66 2.56
C LEU A 595 -6.69 29.14 1.16
N CYS A 596 -7.48 28.34 0.45
CA CYS A 596 -8.12 28.74 -0.80
C CYS A 596 -9.62 28.90 -0.57
N GLN A 597 -10.18 30.02 -1.00
CA GLN A 597 -11.60 30.31 -0.93
C GLN A 597 -12.06 30.89 -2.28
N ASP A 598 -12.86 30.12 -3.02
CA ASP A 598 -13.40 30.51 -4.33
C ASP A 598 -14.92 30.73 -4.20
N HIS A 599 -15.33 32.00 -4.16
CA HIS A 599 -16.67 32.49 -3.86
C HIS A 599 -17.29 33.24 -5.06
N ASP A 600 -18.56 33.64 -4.99
CA ASP A 600 -19.17 34.48 -6.03
C ASP A 600 -18.40 35.80 -6.19
N THR A 601 -18.02 36.39 -5.06
CA THR A 601 -17.23 37.61 -4.92
C THR A 601 -16.15 37.42 -3.84
N GLY A 602 -14.99 38.09 -4.02
CA GLY A 602 -13.92 38.08 -3.03
C GLY A 602 -13.16 36.76 -2.90
N SER A 603 -12.99 36.01 -4.01
CA SER A 603 -12.19 34.79 -4.02
C SER A 603 -10.70 35.08 -3.79
N PHE A 604 -9.99 34.23 -3.04
CA PHE A 604 -8.58 34.40 -2.75
C PHE A 604 -7.84 33.10 -2.46
N LEU A 605 -6.51 33.13 -2.57
CA LEU A 605 -5.60 32.15 -1.97
C LEU A 605 -4.64 32.89 -1.04
N GLU A 606 -4.50 32.39 0.17
CA GLU A 606 -3.75 33.05 1.24
C GLU A 606 -2.82 32.04 1.93
N SER A 607 -1.58 32.47 2.17
CA SER A 607 -0.65 31.81 3.09
C SER A 607 -0.57 32.61 4.37
N ILE A 608 -0.73 31.93 5.50
CA ILE A 608 -0.80 32.54 6.83
C ILE A 608 0.23 31.83 7.72
N ASP A 609 1.03 32.57 8.46
CA ASP A 609 1.91 31.99 9.47
C ASP A 609 1.08 31.30 10.56
N VAL A 610 1.31 30.00 10.78
CA VAL A 610 0.50 29.17 11.68
C VAL A 610 0.62 29.59 13.14
N THR A 611 1.74 30.21 13.51
CA THR A 611 2.02 30.58 14.90
C THR A 611 1.34 31.89 15.27
N THR A 612 1.28 32.83 14.32
CA THR A 612 0.87 34.23 14.58
C THR A 612 -0.46 34.61 13.95
N GLY A 613 -0.97 33.84 12.99
CA GLY A 613 -2.19 34.18 12.23
C GLY A 613 -1.98 35.33 11.22
N LYS A 614 -0.74 35.79 11.02
CA LYS A 614 -0.42 36.88 10.10
C LYS A 614 -0.30 36.37 8.67
N THR A 615 -0.85 37.13 7.73
CA THR A 615 -0.75 36.86 6.30
C THR A 615 0.70 36.98 5.83
N ASN A 616 1.25 35.93 5.22
CA ASN A 616 2.53 35.97 4.53
C ASN A 616 2.37 36.58 3.14
N TRP A 617 1.37 36.09 2.40
CA TRP A 617 0.95 36.61 1.10
C TRP A 617 -0.52 36.24 0.85
N LYS A 618 -1.18 37.03 0.01
CA LYS A 618 -2.56 36.82 -0.43
C LYS A 618 -2.68 37.21 -1.90
N ILE A 619 -3.30 36.37 -2.69
CA ILE A 619 -3.56 36.63 -4.11
C ILE A 619 -5.07 36.67 -4.38
N ASP A 620 -5.49 37.56 -5.27
CA ASP A 620 -6.85 37.58 -5.80
C ASP A 620 -7.09 36.37 -6.69
N ARG A 621 -8.29 35.79 -6.56
CA ARG A 621 -8.75 34.66 -7.37
C ARG A 621 -10.14 34.92 -7.94
N SER A 622 -10.52 36.18 -8.12
CA SER A 622 -11.89 36.57 -8.49
C SER A 622 -12.34 36.02 -9.87
N GLU A 623 -11.40 35.54 -10.69
CA GLU A 623 -11.68 34.79 -11.92
C GLU A 623 -12.31 33.40 -11.69
N PHE A 624 -12.17 32.83 -10.47
CA PHE A 624 -12.64 31.50 -10.08
C PHE A 624 -13.81 31.59 -9.08
N PRO A 625 -15.06 31.62 -9.57
CA PRO A 625 -16.22 31.61 -8.69
C PRO A 625 -16.65 30.21 -8.29
N ARG A 626 -17.07 30.05 -7.03
CA ARG A 626 -17.82 28.88 -6.51
C ARG A 626 -17.11 27.55 -6.70
N ASN A 627 -15.97 27.38 -6.05
CA ASN A 627 -15.29 26.08 -5.99
C ASN A 627 -15.14 25.61 -4.53
N TYR A 628 -15.12 24.30 -4.34
CA TYR A 628 -15.13 23.66 -3.01
C TYR A 628 -13.96 22.68 -2.81
N GLY A 629 -13.19 22.40 -3.87
CA GLY A 629 -11.99 21.58 -3.78
C GLY A 629 -10.94 22.22 -2.86
N SER A 630 -10.36 21.43 -1.96
CA SER A 630 -9.29 21.91 -1.07
C SER A 630 -7.96 22.00 -1.82
N PRO A 631 -7.04 22.91 -1.44
CA PRO A 631 -5.70 22.95 -2.01
C PRO A 631 -4.91 21.69 -1.67
N VAL A 632 -3.89 21.37 -2.47
CA VAL A 632 -2.88 20.34 -2.14
C VAL A 632 -1.47 20.84 -2.36
N ILE A 633 -0.51 20.25 -1.66
CA ILE A 633 0.91 20.51 -1.89
C ILE A 633 1.47 19.47 -2.85
N TRP A 634 2.04 19.94 -3.96
CA TRP A 634 2.73 19.11 -4.94
C TRP A 634 4.22 19.46 -4.97
N LYS A 635 5.09 18.45 -4.86
CA LYS A 635 6.54 18.65 -4.89
C LYS A 635 7.09 18.23 -6.25
N VAL A 636 7.58 19.21 -7.02
CA VAL A 636 8.12 19.02 -8.36
C VAL A 636 9.56 19.51 -8.38
N ASN A 637 10.51 18.65 -8.77
CA ASN A 637 11.94 18.99 -8.84
C ASN A 637 12.51 19.62 -7.57
N GLY A 638 12.03 19.19 -6.40
CA GLY A 638 12.45 19.73 -5.10
C GLY A 638 11.61 20.92 -4.60
N ASN A 639 10.88 21.61 -5.48
CA ASN A 639 10.09 22.80 -5.15
C ASN A 639 8.65 22.44 -4.76
N LYS A 640 8.10 23.14 -3.76
CA LYS A 640 6.71 22.98 -3.33
C LYS A 640 5.82 23.94 -4.12
N GLN A 641 4.69 23.42 -4.55
CA GLN A 641 3.67 24.18 -5.24
C GLN A 641 2.32 23.93 -4.56
N ILE A 642 1.47 24.95 -4.52
CA ILE A 642 0.08 24.83 -4.10
C ILE A 642 -0.75 24.58 -5.35
N VAL A 643 -1.54 23.52 -5.37
CA VAL A 643 -2.39 23.18 -6.51
C VAL A 643 -3.84 23.29 -6.13
N VAL A 644 -4.61 23.99 -6.97
CA VAL A 644 -6.06 24.15 -6.83
C VAL A 644 -6.72 23.80 -8.16
N ALA A 645 -7.76 22.97 -8.12
CA ALA A 645 -8.65 22.78 -9.25
C ALA A 645 -9.88 23.68 -9.08
N ALA A 646 -10.14 24.50 -10.09
CA ALA A 646 -11.10 25.59 -10.04
C ALA A 646 -11.84 25.71 -11.39
N THR A 647 -12.70 26.74 -11.50
CA THR A 647 -13.48 27.03 -12.72
C THR A 647 -12.59 27.03 -13.96
N LEU A 648 -12.82 26.07 -14.86
CA LEU A 648 -12.14 25.85 -16.14
C LEU A 648 -10.64 25.51 -16.08
N ARG A 649 -9.99 25.63 -14.92
CA ARG A 649 -8.54 25.53 -14.78
C ARG A 649 -8.12 24.72 -13.56
N VAL A 650 -7.04 23.97 -13.71
CA VAL A 650 -6.17 23.54 -12.62
C VAL A 650 -4.98 24.49 -12.62
N VAL A 651 -4.63 25.02 -11.44
CA VAL A 651 -3.59 26.04 -11.33
C VAL A 651 -2.59 25.64 -10.25
N GLY A 652 -1.30 25.78 -10.58
CA GLY A 652 -0.20 25.62 -9.64
C GLY A 652 0.40 26.96 -9.28
N TYR A 653 0.58 27.20 -7.98
CA TYR A 653 1.17 28.41 -7.42
C TYR A 653 2.48 28.08 -6.72
N ASP A 654 3.43 29.00 -6.75
CA ASP A 654 4.62 28.91 -5.90
C ASP A 654 4.20 28.98 -4.44
N PHE A 655 4.74 28.07 -3.62
CA PHE A 655 4.38 27.97 -2.22
C PHE A 655 4.78 29.20 -1.40
N ARG A 656 5.89 29.86 -1.75
CA ARG A 656 6.46 30.95 -0.95
C ARG A 656 5.96 32.32 -1.35
N SER A 657 5.73 32.56 -2.65
CA SER A 657 5.26 33.87 -3.15
C SER A 657 3.77 33.91 -3.46
N GLY A 658 3.14 32.77 -3.72
CA GLY A 658 1.78 32.71 -4.26
C GLY A 658 1.70 33.03 -5.76
N GLU A 659 2.83 33.21 -6.45
CA GLU A 659 2.84 33.47 -7.90
C GLU A 659 2.29 32.27 -8.66
N GLU A 660 1.45 32.51 -9.67
CA GLU A 660 1.01 31.45 -10.58
C GLU A 660 2.19 30.94 -11.41
N LEU A 661 2.46 29.64 -11.32
CA LEU A 661 3.54 28.98 -12.06
C LEU A 661 3.06 28.40 -13.38
N TRP A 662 1.90 27.74 -13.36
CA TRP A 662 1.35 27.05 -14.52
C TRP A 662 -0.16 26.86 -14.40
N THR A 663 -0.78 26.59 -15.55
CA THR A 663 -2.19 26.20 -15.63
C THR A 663 -2.43 25.07 -16.61
N VAL A 664 -3.38 24.21 -16.26
CA VAL A 664 -4.01 23.24 -17.17
C VAL A 664 -5.47 23.65 -17.33
N ARG A 665 -5.92 23.81 -18.57
CA ARG A 665 -7.31 24.10 -18.92
C ARG A 665 -8.12 22.80 -19.01
N ASP A 666 -9.36 22.90 -19.44
CA ASP A 666 -10.28 21.77 -19.59
C ASP A 666 -10.78 21.15 -18.27
N ALA A 667 -11.02 22.01 -17.27
CA ALA A 667 -11.78 21.63 -16.07
C ALA A 667 -13.26 22.04 -16.17
N ALA A 668 -14.06 21.52 -15.25
CA ALA A 668 -15.47 21.86 -15.10
C ALA A 668 -15.68 23.33 -14.70
N ARG A 669 -16.91 23.85 -14.86
CA ARG A 669 -17.27 25.22 -14.43
C ARG A 669 -17.27 25.43 -12.91
N VAL A 670 -17.51 24.35 -12.16
CA VAL A 670 -17.53 24.29 -10.70
C VAL A 670 -16.83 23.00 -10.31
N VAL A 671 -15.88 23.09 -9.38
CA VAL A 671 -15.08 21.95 -8.95
C VAL A 671 -15.26 21.72 -7.45
N CYS A 672 -15.81 20.56 -7.10
CA CYS A 672 -15.96 20.11 -5.72
C CYS A 672 -14.80 19.22 -5.26
N MET A 673 -14.15 18.53 -6.20
CA MET A 673 -13.16 17.51 -5.91
C MET A 673 -11.78 18.12 -5.62
N THR A 674 -11.08 17.53 -4.67
CA THR A 674 -9.69 17.85 -4.34
C THR A 674 -8.71 17.09 -5.27
N PRO A 675 -7.72 17.75 -5.89
CA PRO A 675 -6.66 17.09 -6.64
C PRO A 675 -5.88 16.06 -5.81
N VAL A 676 -5.31 15.04 -6.43
CA VAL A 676 -4.50 14.03 -5.73
C VAL A 676 -3.14 13.86 -6.39
N VAL A 677 -2.08 13.95 -5.58
CA VAL A 677 -0.72 13.59 -6.02
C VAL A 677 -0.53 12.08 -5.84
N GLY A 678 -0.32 11.36 -6.94
CA GLY A 678 -0.06 9.92 -6.96
C GLY A 678 1.32 9.53 -6.43
N GLU A 679 1.53 8.25 -6.18
CA GLU A 679 2.87 7.73 -5.80
C GLU A 679 3.90 7.87 -6.91
N ASP A 680 3.43 7.90 -8.15
CA ASP A 680 4.21 8.19 -9.36
C ASP A 680 4.52 9.69 -9.54
N ASN A 681 4.23 10.52 -8.52
CA ASN A 681 4.37 11.97 -8.50
C ASN A 681 3.62 12.72 -9.61
N HIS A 682 2.62 12.09 -10.23
CA HIS A 682 1.70 12.76 -11.15
C HIS A 682 0.50 13.32 -10.39
N LEU A 683 -0.11 14.35 -10.96
CA LEU A 683 -1.32 14.95 -10.41
C LEU A 683 -2.55 14.37 -11.10
N TYR A 684 -3.54 13.96 -10.32
CA TYR A 684 -4.81 13.42 -10.79
C TYR A 684 -5.93 14.35 -10.36
N VAL A 685 -6.73 14.81 -11.31
CA VAL A 685 -7.80 15.79 -11.07
C VAL A 685 -9.09 15.26 -11.66
N ALA A 686 -10.14 15.15 -10.84
CA ALA A 686 -11.49 14.97 -11.36
C ALA A 686 -12.23 16.31 -11.32
N SER A 687 -13.02 16.60 -12.34
CA SER A 687 -13.90 17.76 -12.39
C SER A 687 -15.18 17.38 -13.14
N TRP A 688 -16.33 17.69 -12.56
CA TRP A 688 -17.63 17.51 -13.21
C TRP A 688 -18.63 18.50 -12.64
N SER A 689 -19.44 19.06 -13.52
CA SER A 689 -20.59 19.87 -13.12
C SER A 689 -21.67 19.79 -14.20
N ARG A 690 -22.93 19.86 -13.77
CA ARG A 690 -24.08 19.79 -14.68
C ARG A 690 -24.01 20.88 -15.76
N GLY A 691 -24.26 20.47 -17.00
CA GLY A 691 -24.25 21.34 -18.19
C GLY A 691 -22.86 21.56 -18.80
N GLY A 692 -21.81 20.92 -18.27
CA GLY A 692 -20.45 20.98 -18.81
C GLY A 692 -20.12 19.88 -19.83
N ASP A 693 -20.93 18.82 -19.91
CA ASP A 693 -20.76 17.75 -20.88
C ASP A 693 -21.14 18.25 -22.28
N ILE A 694 -20.41 17.82 -23.32
CA ILE A 694 -20.58 18.33 -24.70
C ILE A 694 -22.01 18.10 -25.19
N ASP A 695 -22.56 16.91 -24.92
CA ASP A 695 -23.88 16.50 -25.41
C ASP A 695 -25.04 17.05 -24.58
N GLU A 696 -24.77 17.57 -23.37
CA GLU A 696 -25.78 18.11 -22.44
C GLU A 696 -25.50 19.58 -22.07
N ARG A 697 -24.78 20.28 -22.94
CA ARG A 697 -24.30 21.63 -22.65
C ARG A 697 -25.45 22.63 -22.55
N ILE A 698 -25.40 23.46 -21.52
CA ILE A 698 -26.28 24.62 -21.44
C ILE A 698 -25.70 25.71 -22.33
N SER A 699 -26.43 26.14 -23.35
CA SER A 699 -26.08 27.26 -24.22
C SER A 699 -27.11 28.37 -24.07
N VAL A 700 -26.66 29.62 -24.11
CA VAL A 700 -27.49 30.82 -24.03
C VAL A 700 -27.06 31.82 -25.11
N ASP A 701 -28.03 32.53 -25.69
CA ASP A 701 -27.78 33.56 -26.71
C ASP A 701 -26.85 34.67 -26.15
N PRO A 702 -26.10 35.40 -27.00
CA PRO A 702 -25.32 36.57 -26.58
C PRO A 702 -26.19 37.63 -25.89
N PHE A 703 -25.61 38.38 -24.95
CA PHE A 703 -26.34 39.33 -24.10
C PHE A 703 -27.18 40.31 -24.92
N LYS A 704 -26.60 40.93 -25.95
CA LYS A 704 -27.31 41.90 -26.82
C LYS A 704 -28.52 41.28 -27.52
N THR A 705 -28.46 40.00 -27.89
CA THR A 705 -29.56 39.28 -28.52
C THR A 705 -30.69 39.01 -27.53
N VAL A 706 -30.37 38.76 -26.25
CA VAL A 706 -31.37 38.54 -25.20
C VAL A 706 -31.95 39.85 -24.71
N LEU A 707 -31.12 40.84 -24.41
CA LEU A 707 -31.52 42.18 -23.94
C LEU A 707 -32.56 42.80 -24.89
N ALA A 708 -32.31 42.74 -26.20
CA ALA A 708 -33.25 43.25 -27.22
C ALA A 708 -34.64 42.57 -27.22
N LYS A 709 -34.78 41.42 -26.57
CA LYS A 709 -36.05 40.67 -26.46
C LYS A 709 -36.75 40.88 -25.11
N VAL A 710 -35.99 41.13 -24.03
CA VAL A 710 -36.50 41.00 -22.65
C VAL A 710 -36.43 42.28 -21.81
N ASP A 711 -35.59 43.26 -22.18
CA ASP A 711 -35.43 44.54 -21.46
C ASP A 711 -36.67 45.42 -21.63
N ALA A 712 -37.70 45.13 -20.84
CA ALA A 712 -39.01 45.75 -20.96
C ALA A 712 -39.00 47.18 -20.42
N ASN A 713 -38.11 47.47 -19.47
CA ASN A 713 -37.99 48.77 -18.81
C ASN A 713 -36.93 49.70 -19.46
N ASN A 714 -36.19 49.19 -20.46
CA ASN A 714 -35.12 49.90 -21.21
C ASN A 714 -33.99 50.41 -20.31
N ASN A 715 -33.64 49.69 -19.25
CA ASN A 715 -32.59 50.09 -18.33
C ASN A 715 -31.20 49.55 -18.72
N GLY A 716 -31.10 48.74 -19.77
CA GLY A 716 -29.85 48.20 -20.29
C GLY A 716 -29.26 47.05 -19.48
N THR A 717 -30.03 46.49 -18.54
CA THR A 717 -29.73 45.29 -17.76
C THR A 717 -30.87 44.29 -17.90
N ILE A 718 -30.72 43.09 -17.32
CA ILE A 718 -31.80 42.09 -17.32
C ILE A 718 -32.18 41.73 -15.88
N GLU A 719 -33.43 41.94 -15.49
CA GLU A 719 -33.93 41.46 -14.20
C GLU A 719 -34.43 40.02 -14.24
N ARG A 720 -34.52 39.38 -13.05
CA ARG A 720 -34.98 38.00 -12.90
C ARG A 720 -36.36 37.73 -13.52
N ASP A 721 -37.26 38.70 -13.39
CA ASP A 721 -38.65 38.58 -13.84
C ASP A 721 -38.81 38.82 -15.34
N GLU A 722 -37.80 39.41 -16.00
CA GLU A 722 -37.75 39.58 -17.45
C GLU A 722 -37.31 38.28 -18.17
N LEU A 723 -36.64 37.37 -17.44
CA LEU A 723 -36.19 36.10 -17.99
C LEU A 723 -37.34 35.09 -18.17
N GLU A 724 -37.17 34.23 -19.18
CA GLU A 724 -38.08 33.10 -19.41
C GLU A 724 -38.26 32.25 -18.13
N LYS A 725 -39.52 32.06 -17.73
CA LYS A 725 -39.86 31.32 -16.51
C LYS A 725 -39.37 29.88 -16.57
N GLY A 726 -38.50 29.49 -15.66
CA GLY A 726 -37.89 28.16 -15.63
C GLY A 726 -36.75 27.97 -16.64
N GLY A 727 -36.34 29.02 -17.34
CA GLY A 727 -35.20 29.01 -18.25
C GLY A 727 -33.86 28.69 -17.56
N PRO A 728 -32.80 28.37 -18.33
CA PRO A 728 -31.50 27.98 -17.78
C PRO A 728 -30.83 29.08 -16.94
N VAL A 729 -30.98 30.36 -17.33
CA VAL A 729 -30.45 31.52 -16.61
C VAL A 729 -31.32 31.86 -15.40
N GLN A 730 -32.65 31.92 -15.54
CA GLN A 730 -33.55 32.25 -14.42
C GLN A 730 -33.40 31.26 -13.25
N ARG A 731 -33.24 29.96 -13.54
CA ARG A 731 -32.97 28.92 -12.51
C ARG A 731 -31.63 29.09 -11.79
N ARG A 732 -30.73 29.88 -12.35
CA ARG A 732 -29.39 30.16 -11.84
C ARG A 732 -29.18 31.65 -11.64
N TYR A 733 -30.26 32.43 -11.51
CA TYR A 733 -30.18 33.88 -11.51
C TYR A 733 -29.16 34.39 -10.48
N GLU A 734 -29.28 33.92 -9.25
CA GLU A 734 -28.36 34.25 -8.14
C GLU A 734 -26.92 33.77 -8.40
N GLN A 735 -26.69 32.83 -9.31
CA GLN A 735 -25.32 32.43 -9.71
C GLN A 735 -24.82 33.30 -10.87
N VAL A 736 -25.71 33.85 -11.70
CA VAL A 736 -25.31 34.73 -12.80
C VAL A 736 -25.07 36.15 -12.27
N ASP A 737 -25.99 36.64 -11.43
CA ASP A 737 -25.87 37.86 -10.62
C ASP A 737 -24.89 37.60 -9.47
N ARG A 738 -23.60 37.84 -9.74
CA ARG A 738 -22.53 37.50 -8.79
C ARG A 738 -22.43 38.54 -7.69
N ASP A 739 -22.63 39.81 -8.04
CA ASP A 739 -22.53 40.93 -7.11
C ASP A 739 -23.82 41.20 -6.32
N LYS A 740 -24.90 40.46 -6.62
CA LYS A 740 -26.20 40.50 -5.94
C LYS A 740 -26.88 41.86 -6.08
N THR A 741 -26.67 42.51 -7.22
CA THR A 741 -27.31 43.80 -7.55
C THR A 741 -28.77 43.64 -7.97
N ASN A 742 -29.24 42.40 -8.17
CA ASN A 742 -30.54 42.03 -8.71
C ASN A 742 -30.75 42.43 -10.17
N THR A 743 -29.70 42.77 -10.90
CA THR A 743 -29.73 43.01 -12.35
C THR A 743 -28.55 42.30 -13.01
N LEU A 744 -28.73 41.77 -14.22
CA LEU A 744 -27.64 41.11 -14.96
C LEU A 744 -27.02 42.08 -15.97
N THR A 745 -25.70 42.25 -15.86
CA THR A 745 -24.92 43.06 -16.81
C THR A 745 -24.43 42.25 -18.01
N GLU A 746 -24.03 42.93 -19.09
CA GLU A 746 -23.37 42.27 -20.24
C GLU A 746 -22.15 41.45 -19.79
N LYS A 747 -21.37 41.98 -18.85
CA LYS A 747 -20.18 41.33 -18.31
C LYS A 747 -20.50 40.00 -17.63
N GLU A 748 -21.50 39.97 -16.77
CA GLU A 748 -21.91 38.75 -16.05
C GLU A 748 -22.53 37.72 -16.99
N TRP A 749 -23.35 38.17 -17.92
CA TRP A 749 -23.97 37.31 -18.92
C TRP A 749 -22.94 36.63 -19.81
N GLU A 750 -22.02 37.41 -20.38
CA GLU A 750 -20.99 36.89 -21.28
C GLU A 750 -19.98 36.02 -20.54
N TYR A 751 -19.67 36.32 -19.27
CA TYR A 751 -18.89 35.45 -18.41
C TYR A 751 -19.60 34.10 -18.21
N TYR A 752 -20.89 34.13 -17.81
CA TYR A 752 -21.69 32.93 -17.62
C TYR A 752 -21.74 32.08 -18.89
N ARG A 753 -22.03 32.69 -20.05
CA ARG A 753 -22.03 32.02 -21.35
C ARG A 753 -20.67 31.39 -21.66
N GLY A 754 -19.59 32.16 -21.57
CA GLY A 754 -18.23 31.71 -21.88
C GLY A 754 -17.75 30.54 -21.01
N VAL A 755 -18.18 30.50 -19.74
CA VAL A 755 -17.89 29.37 -18.83
C VAL A 755 -18.55 28.08 -19.31
N PHE A 756 -19.80 28.09 -19.76
CA PHE A 756 -20.44 26.90 -20.32
C PHE A 756 -19.84 26.47 -21.66
N ASP A 757 -19.45 27.43 -22.51
CA ASP A 757 -18.79 27.16 -23.79
C ASP A 757 -17.40 26.51 -23.59
N SER A 758 -16.73 26.83 -22.49
CA SER A 758 -15.36 26.37 -22.21
C SER A 758 -15.30 25.17 -21.28
N ALA A 759 -16.31 24.92 -20.44
CA ALA A 759 -16.30 23.83 -19.47
C ALA A 759 -16.02 22.47 -20.12
N ARG A 760 -15.17 21.67 -19.49
CA ARG A 760 -14.88 20.29 -19.89
C ARG A 760 -14.87 19.42 -18.64
N ASN A 761 -15.81 18.49 -18.55
CA ASN A 761 -15.81 17.53 -17.45
C ASN A 761 -14.84 16.37 -17.76
N GLY A 762 -14.13 15.89 -16.76
CA GLY A 762 -13.19 14.79 -16.93
C GLY A 762 -12.37 14.45 -15.70
N VAL A 763 -11.66 13.33 -15.80
CA VAL A 763 -10.51 12.98 -14.98
C VAL A 763 -9.26 13.18 -15.81
N LEU A 764 -8.30 13.96 -15.31
CA LEU A 764 -7.04 14.27 -15.97
C LEU A 764 -5.88 13.69 -15.17
N LYS A 765 -4.87 13.17 -15.87
CA LYS A 765 -3.53 12.96 -15.32
C LYS A 765 -2.58 14.01 -15.87
N ILE A 766 -1.85 14.70 -14.99
CA ILE A 766 -0.94 15.79 -15.34
C ILE A 766 0.48 15.40 -14.90
N ARG A 767 1.44 15.53 -15.83
CA ARG A 767 2.87 15.27 -15.61
C ARG A 767 3.51 16.37 -14.74
N PRO A 768 4.48 16.03 -13.88
CA PRO A 768 5.23 17.04 -13.12
C PRO A 768 6.06 17.95 -14.04
N GLY A 769 6.14 19.23 -13.68
CA GLY A 769 6.98 20.23 -14.36
C GLY A 769 6.19 21.23 -15.22
N GLY A 770 6.94 22.08 -15.92
CA GLY A 770 6.40 23.10 -16.83
C GLY A 770 6.08 24.44 -16.15
N THR A 771 5.91 25.46 -16.98
CA THR A 771 5.55 26.84 -16.61
C THR A 771 4.59 27.41 -17.66
N GLY A 772 3.67 28.30 -17.26
CA GLY A 772 2.63 28.86 -18.14
C GLY A 772 1.50 27.89 -18.45
N ASP A 773 0.88 28.00 -19.62
CA ASP A 773 -0.17 27.06 -20.05
C ASP A 773 0.44 25.74 -20.50
N ILE A 774 0.30 24.72 -19.65
CA ILE A 774 0.88 23.39 -19.85
C ILE A 774 -0.14 22.36 -20.32
N THR A 775 -1.35 22.79 -20.69
CA THR A 775 -2.47 21.89 -21.05
C THR A 775 -2.06 20.86 -22.11
N LYS A 776 -1.49 21.31 -23.22
CA LYS A 776 -1.12 20.42 -24.35
C LYS A 776 0.12 19.57 -24.08
N SER A 777 1.03 20.04 -23.23
CA SER A 777 2.33 19.42 -23.03
C SER A 777 2.35 18.44 -21.85
N HIS A 778 1.55 18.69 -20.81
CA HIS A 778 1.64 17.96 -19.54
C HIS A 778 0.40 17.13 -19.21
N VAL A 779 -0.75 17.33 -19.86
CA VAL A 779 -1.86 16.37 -19.76
C VAL A 779 -1.42 15.06 -20.41
N ALA A 780 -1.33 14.00 -19.60
CA ALA A 780 -0.88 12.68 -20.02
C ALA A 780 -2.01 11.86 -20.66
N TRP A 781 -3.18 11.91 -20.05
CA TRP A 781 -4.40 11.31 -20.55
C TRP A 781 -5.61 11.97 -19.90
N GLU A 782 -6.77 11.75 -20.50
CA GLU A 782 -8.08 12.18 -20.01
C GLU A 782 -9.09 11.04 -20.04
N PHE A 783 -10.06 11.07 -19.14
CA PHE A 783 -11.19 10.15 -19.09
C PHE A 783 -12.48 10.92 -18.80
N ARG A 784 -13.55 10.70 -19.58
CA ARG A 784 -14.74 11.58 -19.58
C ARG A 784 -16.07 10.89 -19.25
N ARG A 785 -16.05 9.60 -18.90
CA ARG A 785 -17.28 8.83 -18.63
C ARG A 785 -17.46 8.59 -17.14
N PHE A 786 -18.70 8.42 -16.67
CA PHE A 786 -19.01 8.03 -15.29
C PHE A 786 -18.28 8.85 -14.21
N LEU A 787 -18.29 10.18 -14.37
CA LEU A 787 -17.50 11.10 -13.56
C LEU A 787 -18.13 11.35 -12.18
N PRO A 788 -17.31 11.55 -11.12
CA PRO A 788 -17.80 11.88 -9.78
C PRO A 788 -18.28 13.34 -9.71
N PHE A 789 -19.28 13.62 -8.85
CA PHE A 789 -19.77 14.99 -8.63
C PHE A 789 -19.08 15.71 -7.46
N CYS A 790 -18.86 15.03 -6.32
CA CYS A 790 -18.20 15.61 -5.14
C CYS A 790 -17.04 14.76 -4.61
N SER A 791 -17.14 13.43 -4.65
CA SER A 791 -16.05 12.54 -4.21
C SER A 791 -14.79 12.74 -5.06
N SER A 792 -13.68 13.17 -4.44
CA SER A 792 -12.41 13.28 -5.17
C SER A 792 -11.87 11.91 -5.59
N PRO A 793 -11.06 11.84 -6.67
CA PRO A 793 -10.51 10.58 -7.14
C PRO A 793 -9.61 9.94 -6.08
N LEU A 794 -9.46 8.63 -6.13
CA LEU A 794 -8.56 7.89 -5.25
C LEU A 794 -7.50 7.19 -6.08
N VAL A 795 -6.23 7.51 -5.84
CA VAL A 795 -5.09 6.87 -6.53
C VAL A 795 -4.46 5.86 -5.59
N TYR A 796 -4.55 4.57 -5.93
CA TYR A 796 -4.12 3.50 -5.04
C TYR A 796 -3.66 2.28 -5.85
N ASN A 797 -2.50 1.71 -5.49
CA ASN A 797 -1.90 0.51 -6.12
C ASN A 797 -1.80 0.56 -7.66
N GLY A 798 -1.44 1.72 -8.23
CA GLY A 798 -1.32 1.89 -9.68
C GLY A 798 -2.64 2.07 -10.42
N TYR A 799 -3.74 2.26 -9.70
CA TYR A 799 -5.08 2.49 -10.26
C TYR A 799 -5.66 3.83 -9.79
N VAL A 800 -6.61 4.35 -10.57
CA VAL A 800 -7.44 5.50 -10.19
C VAL A 800 -8.89 5.03 -10.04
N PHE A 801 -9.46 5.22 -8.87
CA PHE A 801 -10.85 4.91 -8.58
C PHE A 801 -11.67 6.20 -8.51
N THR A 802 -12.81 6.22 -9.18
CA THR A 802 -13.83 7.25 -9.06
C THR A 802 -15.19 6.63 -8.77
N VAL A 803 -16.06 7.38 -8.08
CA VAL A 803 -17.45 6.97 -7.84
C VAL A 803 -18.40 8.06 -8.30
N LYS A 804 -19.24 7.72 -9.26
CA LYS A 804 -20.36 8.57 -9.68
C LYS A 804 -21.58 8.31 -8.80
N ASP A 805 -22.36 9.36 -8.54
CA ASP A 805 -23.69 9.27 -7.91
C ASP A 805 -24.54 8.16 -8.53
N GLY A 806 -25.22 7.41 -7.67
CA GLY A 806 -25.80 6.12 -7.99
C GLY A 806 -24.89 4.93 -7.70
N GLY A 807 -23.63 5.15 -7.29
CA GLY A 807 -22.70 4.08 -6.92
C GLY A 807 -22.02 3.41 -8.09
N ILE A 808 -21.80 4.12 -9.20
CA ILE A 808 -21.04 3.57 -10.33
C ILE A 808 -19.56 3.84 -10.06
N VAL A 809 -18.83 2.79 -9.70
CA VAL A 809 -17.39 2.84 -9.47
C VAL A 809 -16.65 2.52 -10.77
N THR A 810 -15.70 3.37 -11.14
CA THR A 810 -14.79 3.13 -12.27
C THR A 810 -13.37 2.99 -11.76
N CYS A 811 -12.69 1.91 -12.17
CA CYS A 811 -11.27 1.67 -11.99
C CYS A 811 -10.55 1.96 -13.31
N LEU A 812 -9.65 2.93 -13.31
CA LEU A 812 -8.77 3.26 -14.43
C LEU A 812 -7.36 2.77 -14.14
N ASP A 813 -6.66 2.33 -15.19
CA ASP A 813 -5.21 2.16 -15.14
C ASP A 813 -4.53 3.53 -14.98
N ALA A 814 -3.73 3.73 -13.93
CA ALA A 814 -3.17 5.06 -13.65
C ALA A 814 -2.13 5.49 -14.70
N ALA A 815 -1.47 4.54 -15.38
CA ALA A 815 -0.50 4.86 -16.42
C ALA A 815 -1.16 5.36 -17.71
N THR A 816 -2.24 4.72 -18.13
CA THR A 816 -2.84 4.90 -19.46
C THR A 816 -4.19 5.62 -19.46
N GLY A 817 -4.88 5.69 -18.32
CA GLY A 817 -6.24 6.24 -18.22
C GLY A 817 -7.32 5.31 -18.75
N LYS A 818 -6.98 4.11 -19.20
CA LYS A 818 -7.93 3.12 -19.72
C LYS A 818 -8.84 2.63 -18.59
N ALA A 819 -10.16 2.64 -18.82
CA ALA A 819 -11.10 2.00 -17.93
C ALA A 819 -10.92 0.48 -17.95
N LEU A 820 -10.56 -0.08 -16.80
CA LEU A 820 -10.36 -1.52 -16.61
C LEU A 820 -11.65 -2.19 -16.14
N GLN A 821 -12.39 -1.53 -15.25
CA GLN A 821 -13.69 -2.02 -14.77
C GLN A 821 -14.60 -0.83 -14.39
N THR A 822 -15.86 -0.89 -14.83
CA THR A 822 -16.92 0.02 -14.37
C THR A 822 -18.12 -0.82 -13.93
N LYS A 823 -18.45 -0.77 -12.64
CA LYS A 823 -19.55 -1.56 -12.06
C LYS A 823 -20.24 -0.78 -10.95
N ARG A 824 -21.50 -1.13 -10.69
CA ARG A 824 -22.27 -0.53 -9.60
C ARG A 824 -22.00 -1.28 -8.29
N ILE A 825 -21.78 -0.54 -7.21
CA ILE A 825 -21.71 -1.06 -5.84
C ILE A 825 -23.08 -1.01 -5.15
N SER A 826 -23.23 -1.67 -4.00
CA SER A 826 -24.51 -1.76 -3.28
C SER A 826 -25.11 -0.41 -2.85
N GLY A 827 -24.28 0.58 -2.52
CA GLY A 827 -24.75 1.95 -2.21
C GLY A 827 -25.18 2.70 -3.47
N THR A 828 -26.42 3.20 -3.53
CA THR A 828 -26.99 3.83 -4.72
C THR A 828 -27.34 5.30 -4.54
N GLY A 829 -26.92 5.92 -3.44
CA GLY A 829 -27.13 7.34 -3.16
C GLY A 829 -26.13 8.27 -3.87
N ASN A 830 -26.06 9.50 -3.37
CA ASN A 830 -25.08 10.51 -3.77
C ASN A 830 -23.78 10.33 -2.98
N TYR A 831 -22.63 10.56 -3.60
CA TYR A 831 -21.32 10.35 -2.98
C TYR A 831 -20.62 11.69 -2.73
N TYR A 832 -20.98 12.33 -1.60
CA TYR A 832 -20.35 13.55 -1.12
C TYR A 832 -19.08 13.25 -0.31
N SER A 833 -19.10 12.19 0.49
CA SER A 833 -17.90 11.64 1.11
C SER A 833 -16.95 11.12 0.04
N SER A 834 -15.67 11.44 0.18
CA SER A 834 -14.63 10.82 -0.61
C SER A 834 -14.39 9.37 -0.20
N ALA A 835 -13.99 8.53 -1.16
CA ALA A 835 -13.50 7.19 -0.84
C ALA A 835 -12.12 7.25 -0.16
N VAL A 836 -11.85 6.29 0.73
CA VAL A 836 -10.54 6.09 1.35
C VAL A 836 -10.06 4.66 1.16
N ALA A 837 -8.74 4.43 1.18
CA ALA A 837 -8.17 3.10 1.00
C ALA A 837 -6.97 2.80 1.89
N GLY A 838 -6.75 1.52 2.12
CA GLY A 838 -5.60 0.95 2.82
C GLY A 838 -5.73 -0.56 2.90
N ASP A 839 -4.60 -1.27 3.08
CA ASP A 839 -4.57 -2.74 3.18
C ASP A 839 -5.38 -3.46 2.07
N GLY A 840 -5.28 -2.98 0.82
CA GLY A 840 -5.98 -3.57 -0.31
C GLY A 840 -7.51 -3.41 -0.31
N LYS A 841 -8.07 -2.55 0.54
CA LYS A 841 -9.52 -2.27 0.63
C LYS A 841 -9.83 -0.81 0.30
N ILE A 842 -11.00 -0.58 -0.28
CA ILE A 842 -11.53 0.76 -0.58
C ILE A 842 -12.92 0.90 0.05
N TYR A 843 -13.13 1.98 0.80
CA TYR A 843 -14.34 2.26 1.55
C TYR A 843 -15.09 3.39 0.88
N PHE A 844 -16.34 3.14 0.53
CA PHE A 844 -17.26 4.10 -0.07
C PHE A 844 -18.44 4.34 0.87
N PHE A 845 -18.87 5.60 0.99
CA PHE A 845 -20.02 6.01 1.79
C PHE A 845 -20.91 6.91 0.94
N ASP A 846 -22.18 6.54 0.81
CA ASP A 846 -23.19 7.42 0.22
C ASP A 846 -23.84 8.31 1.29
N GLN A 847 -24.44 9.41 0.84
CA GLN A 847 -25.03 10.44 1.69
C GLN A 847 -26.13 9.90 2.61
N ARG A 848 -26.78 8.78 2.26
CA ARG A 848 -27.86 8.19 3.06
C ARG A 848 -27.34 7.26 4.16
N GLY A 849 -26.02 7.14 4.30
CA GLY A 849 -25.38 6.31 5.31
C GLY A 849 -25.04 4.90 4.85
N LYS A 850 -25.15 4.58 3.56
CA LYS A 850 -24.74 3.25 3.08
C LYS A 850 -23.24 3.18 2.85
N MET A 851 -22.60 2.23 3.50
CA MET A 851 -21.21 1.89 3.28
C MET A 851 -21.10 0.72 2.31
N THR A 852 -20.14 0.77 1.40
CA THR A 852 -19.66 -0.41 0.65
C THR A 852 -18.14 -0.48 0.72
N ILE A 853 -17.60 -1.67 1.01
CA ILE A 853 -16.16 -1.96 0.97
C ILE A 853 -15.89 -2.85 -0.23
N ILE A 854 -14.91 -2.52 -1.06
CA ILE A 854 -14.44 -3.37 -2.15
C ILE A 854 -12.94 -3.69 -2.00
N SER A 855 -12.47 -4.75 -2.64
CA SER A 855 -11.03 -4.98 -2.82
C SER A 855 -10.44 -4.01 -3.85
N SER A 856 -9.16 -3.67 -3.74
CA SER A 856 -8.50 -2.67 -4.60
C SER A 856 -7.93 -3.23 -5.91
N TRP A 857 -8.35 -4.43 -6.33
CA TRP A 857 -7.87 -5.09 -7.55
C TRP A 857 -8.76 -4.74 -8.75
N VAL A 858 -8.27 -4.98 -9.97
CA VAL A 858 -9.03 -4.70 -11.20
C VAL A 858 -10.40 -5.37 -11.20
N GLU A 859 -10.42 -6.68 -10.93
CA GLU A 859 -11.65 -7.46 -10.72
C GLU A 859 -12.08 -7.40 -9.26
N TRP A 860 -12.34 -6.19 -8.77
CA TRP A 860 -12.73 -5.99 -7.39
C TRP A 860 -14.00 -6.76 -7.03
N LYS A 861 -14.06 -7.17 -5.76
CA LYS A 861 -15.21 -7.81 -5.12
C LYS A 861 -15.72 -6.92 -4.01
N GLU A 862 -17.03 -6.87 -3.83
CA GLU A 862 -17.62 -6.30 -2.62
C GLU A 862 -17.28 -7.20 -1.44
N LEU A 863 -16.57 -6.63 -0.46
CA LEU A 863 -16.10 -7.32 0.75
C LEU A 863 -17.10 -7.20 1.89
N ALA A 864 -17.76 -6.05 2.01
CA ALA A 864 -18.79 -5.81 3.02
C ALA A 864 -19.68 -4.63 2.65
N LYS A 865 -20.81 -4.54 3.33
CA LYS A 865 -21.77 -3.44 3.25
C LYS A 865 -22.40 -3.17 4.60
N ALA A 866 -22.80 -1.94 4.84
CA ALA A 866 -23.55 -1.55 6.01
C ALA A 866 -24.49 -0.37 5.70
N ASP A 867 -25.47 -0.17 6.56
CA ASP A 867 -26.37 0.97 6.50
C ASP A 867 -26.42 1.60 7.90
N PHE A 868 -25.80 2.77 8.04
CA PHE A 868 -25.69 3.49 9.31
C PHE A 868 -26.99 4.11 9.79
N LYS A 869 -28.02 4.18 8.93
CA LYS A 869 -29.32 4.83 9.22
C LYS A 869 -29.21 6.31 9.59
N GLU A 870 -28.07 6.92 9.29
CA GLU A 870 -27.75 8.32 9.50
C GLU A 870 -26.98 8.82 8.28
N GLU A 871 -27.19 10.09 7.93
CA GLU A 871 -26.51 10.68 6.77
C GLU A 871 -24.99 10.76 6.99
N ILE A 872 -24.22 10.61 5.91
CA ILE A 872 -22.75 10.67 5.93
C ILE A 872 -22.26 11.62 4.83
N PHE A 873 -21.78 12.79 5.26
CA PHE A 873 -21.12 13.78 4.39
C PHE A 873 -19.60 13.77 4.58
N ALA A 874 -19.17 13.50 5.80
CA ALA A 874 -17.77 13.49 6.18
C ALA A 874 -17.00 12.34 5.53
N THR A 875 -15.79 12.64 5.06
CA THR A 875 -14.85 11.59 4.62
C THR A 875 -14.28 10.90 5.86
N PRO A 876 -14.26 9.55 5.92
CA PRO A 876 -13.68 8.84 7.05
C PRO A 876 -12.17 9.07 7.17
N ALA A 877 -11.64 8.89 8.38
CA ALA A 877 -10.21 8.91 8.65
C ALA A 877 -9.68 7.49 8.94
N ILE A 878 -8.45 7.21 8.54
CA ILE A 878 -7.78 5.93 8.83
C ILE A 878 -6.50 6.20 9.63
N ALA A 879 -6.36 5.59 10.80
CA ALA A 879 -5.17 5.75 11.64
C ALA A 879 -4.93 4.51 12.52
N ASP A 880 -3.72 3.97 12.48
CA ASP A 880 -3.26 2.77 13.21
C ASP A 880 -4.19 1.55 13.08
N GLY A 881 -4.47 1.16 11.84
CA GLY A 881 -5.35 0.02 11.56
C GLY A 881 -6.85 0.29 11.80
N ARG A 882 -7.20 1.45 12.38
CA ARG A 882 -8.58 1.81 12.70
C ARG A 882 -9.18 2.75 11.66
N ILE A 883 -10.50 2.70 11.53
CA ILE A 883 -11.27 3.64 10.72
C ILE A 883 -12.27 4.41 11.59
N TYR A 884 -12.34 5.72 11.36
CA TYR A 884 -13.16 6.67 12.11
C TYR A 884 -14.22 7.24 11.17
N ILE A 885 -15.48 7.02 11.51
CA ILE A 885 -16.61 7.32 10.63
C ILE A 885 -17.52 8.31 11.34
N ARG A 886 -17.66 9.51 10.76
CA ARG A 886 -18.61 10.51 11.22
C ARG A 886 -19.90 10.41 10.43
N THR A 887 -20.99 10.26 11.17
CA THR A 887 -22.39 10.30 10.72
C THR A 887 -23.03 11.60 11.22
N ALA A 888 -24.26 11.88 10.79
CA ALA A 888 -25.00 13.06 11.23
C ALA A 888 -25.16 13.17 12.76
N GLY A 889 -25.23 12.06 13.49
CA GLY A 889 -25.43 12.08 14.96
C GLY A 889 -24.29 11.48 15.77
N HIS A 890 -23.28 10.86 15.14
CA HIS A 890 -22.26 10.10 15.87
C HIS A 890 -20.88 10.09 15.20
N LEU A 891 -19.84 9.84 16.01
CA LEU A 891 -18.53 9.37 15.56
C LEU A 891 -18.30 7.94 16.05
N TYR A 892 -17.86 7.08 15.14
CA TYR A 892 -17.54 5.68 15.40
C TYR A 892 -16.04 5.44 15.23
N CYS A 893 -15.50 4.48 15.97
CA CYS A 893 -14.18 3.89 15.74
C CYS A 893 -14.28 2.36 15.61
N PHE A 894 -13.74 1.80 14.54
CA PHE A 894 -13.66 0.35 14.29
C PHE A 894 -12.19 -0.07 14.10
N ASP A 895 -11.84 -1.31 14.48
CA ASP A 895 -10.50 -1.89 14.41
C ASP A 895 -10.41 -3.25 13.71
#